data_AF-A0A1I8CK17-F1
#
_entry.id   AF-A0A1I8CK17-F1
#
_cell.length_a   1.000
_cell.length_b   1.000
_cell.length_c   1.000
_cell.angle_alpha   90.00
_cell.angle_beta   90.00
_cell.angle_gamma   90.00
#
_symmetry.space_group_name_H-M   'P 1'
#
loop_
_entity.id
_entity.type
_entity.pdbx_description
1 polymer ?
#
loop_
_entity_poly.entity_id
_entity_poly.type
_entity_poly.pdbx_seq_one_letter_code
_entity_poly.pdbx_strand_id
1 'polypeptide(L)'
;MRPSQDVLTEFYSLAELNAERRIKAVESIVNHEDVLTHRKYILERSVEGLTSSRDGVRLGYVTLFTELLKKCSKDYEFFMLEQIMKEKIESQGHDVGQYSVDIAKVLFMSAILKSGKYSSEENIKIIVDKLMAILKGSPLLKIFIYETISTQMINIKPDQFNQHYWKFFKSDKMSGELLWFISKLPLAHKKAIHKACKFLGPKGEWTFEAHHYESLITLLKESQPAWKSGVIEILSRIPKMYENVIEKYASSNESDQLKTLERYSLCIPAGIVNGKIPMNVIVSEKFIECIYKLSAFSGVTRKLVSVAIYQLLKQIHENVIARNSPAIEIVSIIKRCDEICKGSFDAITCPKHFVFTVEMMKSMKVEDIAGYYLGNVSVLKRVIASIKDEESSDKLGALFKLVLENRDTVNGTHVTNGISEMLSLVFLVRSERNQITKVELKESQKNVIADAYKYVSDEEFEGKSVVSTTVFKALKIIEAVTEDAEDLKAVEGIIEEIRSTTDQELTSGIFFDMLFTILGRQSKIFKLIGFYMFTAASVGFGIDEFQFMIETVTKSNEALLKGDDEENEEEDDEFKPITKEEREALKKMQAEVGGEEAEESEGEEGDSEDDEEDVDMDESEDEDEEIDEGYKNAIMEALGDAAQVNSDDEDIVFDDEAMFKIDGALAQAFKKHFGANKKQLNKELRSYGATFK
;
A
#
# COMPACT_ATOMS: atom_id res chain seq x y z
N MET A 1 1.25 -43.34 32.33
CA MET A 1 -0.20 -43.09 32.48
C MET A 1 -0.52 -41.79 31.78
N ARG A 2 -1.51 -41.79 30.89
CA ARG A 2 -1.96 -40.59 30.14
C ARG A 2 -2.87 -39.72 31.03
N PRO A 3 -2.95 -38.39 30.81
CA PRO A 3 -3.89 -37.49 31.49
C PRO A 3 -5.33 -37.72 31.00
N SER A 4 -6.30 -36.97 31.54
CA SER A 4 -7.69 -36.95 31.06
C SER A 4 -7.81 -36.69 29.55
N GLN A 5 -8.92 -37.16 28.97
CA GLN A 5 -9.24 -36.93 27.57
C GLN A 5 -9.40 -35.43 27.24
N ASP A 6 -9.86 -34.62 28.20
CA ASP A 6 -9.99 -33.17 28.06
C ASP A 6 -8.61 -32.52 27.82
N VAL A 7 -7.60 -32.91 28.60
CA VAL A 7 -6.21 -32.45 28.40
C VAL A 7 -5.63 -32.92 27.07
N LEU A 8 -5.93 -34.16 26.65
CA LEU A 8 -5.47 -34.69 25.35
C LEU A 8 -6.10 -33.93 24.17
N THR A 9 -7.39 -33.61 24.26
CA THR A 9 -8.13 -32.86 23.23
C THR A 9 -7.50 -31.50 22.95
N GLU A 10 -7.06 -30.80 24.00
CA GLU A 10 -6.41 -29.50 23.86
C GLU A 10 -5.04 -29.54 23.17
N PHE A 11 -4.37 -30.71 23.08
CA PHE A 11 -3.14 -30.81 22.28
C PHE A 11 -3.37 -30.62 20.78
N TYR A 12 -4.57 -30.92 20.26
CA TYR A 12 -4.93 -30.63 18.87
C TYR A 12 -5.03 -29.12 18.65
N SER A 13 -5.63 -28.39 19.60
CA SER A 13 -5.75 -26.93 19.59
C SER A 13 -4.40 -26.17 19.61
N LEU A 14 -3.29 -26.84 19.96
CA LEU A 14 -1.93 -26.27 19.85
C LEU A 14 -1.45 -26.13 18.39
N ALA A 15 -2.04 -26.88 17.44
CA ALA A 15 -1.70 -26.82 16.02
C ALA A 15 -2.36 -25.65 15.28
N GLU A 16 -3.41 -25.06 15.85
CA GLU A 16 -4.20 -23.97 15.24
C GLU A 16 -3.32 -22.83 14.71
N LEU A 17 -3.58 -22.34 13.49
CA LEU A 17 -2.86 -21.17 12.96
C LEU A 17 -3.22 -19.87 13.70
N ASN A 18 -4.42 -19.78 14.27
CA ASN A 18 -4.87 -18.65 15.08
C ASN A 18 -4.14 -18.60 16.44
N ALA A 19 -3.46 -17.48 16.72
CA ALA A 19 -2.65 -17.32 17.93
C ALA A 19 -3.48 -17.34 19.23
N GLU A 20 -4.68 -16.76 19.25
CA GLU A 20 -5.53 -16.76 20.45
C GLU A 20 -6.03 -18.16 20.82
N ARG A 21 -6.38 -18.97 19.82
CA ARG A 21 -6.77 -20.38 20.03
C ARG A 21 -5.63 -21.18 20.63
N ARG A 22 -4.41 -21.08 20.07
CA ARG A 22 -3.22 -21.73 20.66
C ARG A 22 -2.94 -21.28 22.09
N ILE A 23 -3.07 -19.99 22.38
CA ILE A 23 -2.84 -19.45 23.74
C ILE A 23 -3.87 -20.03 24.72
N LYS A 24 -5.15 -20.05 24.36
CA LYS A 24 -6.22 -20.65 25.18
C LYS A 24 -5.98 -22.15 25.43
N ALA A 25 -5.53 -22.89 24.42
CA ALA A 25 -5.16 -24.29 24.55
C ALA A 25 -3.99 -24.51 25.53
N VAL A 26 -2.94 -23.67 25.43
CA VAL A 26 -1.83 -23.68 26.40
C VAL A 26 -2.32 -23.37 27.81
N GLU A 27 -3.17 -22.36 27.99
CA GLU A 27 -3.72 -21.99 29.30
C GLU A 27 -4.62 -23.09 29.88
N SER A 28 -5.46 -23.72 29.04
CA SER A 28 -6.34 -24.83 29.39
C SER A 28 -5.53 -26.03 29.87
N ILE A 29 -4.55 -26.49 29.08
CA ILE A 29 -3.62 -27.55 29.47
C ILE A 29 -2.90 -27.17 30.75
N VAL A 30 -2.17 -26.05 30.78
CA VAL A 30 -1.28 -25.69 31.90
C VAL A 30 -2.03 -25.52 33.22
N ASN A 31 -3.29 -25.06 33.21
CA ASN A 31 -4.07 -24.85 34.43
C ASN A 31 -4.89 -26.06 34.87
N HIS A 32 -5.05 -27.09 34.04
CA HIS A 32 -5.77 -28.31 34.39
C HIS A 32 -5.15 -29.02 35.63
N GLU A 33 -5.98 -29.67 36.43
CA GLU A 33 -5.57 -30.32 37.68
C GLU A 33 -4.60 -31.49 37.46
N ASP A 34 -4.86 -32.31 36.44
CA ASP A 34 -4.01 -33.43 35.99
C ASP A 34 -2.57 -33.06 35.61
N VAL A 35 -2.24 -31.78 35.37
CA VAL A 35 -0.91 -31.39 34.90
C VAL A 35 0.20 -31.88 35.82
N LEU A 36 0.02 -31.73 37.13
CA LEU A 36 1.06 -32.12 38.09
C LEU A 36 1.17 -33.66 38.22
N THR A 37 0.03 -34.35 38.10
CA THR A 37 -0.07 -35.83 38.12
C THR A 37 0.62 -36.44 36.90
N HIS A 38 0.39 -35.87 35.72
CA HIS A 38 0.86 -36.39 34.43
C HIS A 38 2.03 -35.59 33.83
N ARG A 39 2.69 -34.73 34.62
CA ARG A 39 3.71 -33.77 34.16
C ARG A 39 4.80 -34.37 33.27
N LYS A 40 5.27 -35.58 33.57
CA LYS A 40 6.26 -36.27 32.72
C LYS A 40 5.74 -36.50 31.31
N TYR A 41 4.54 -37.04 31.16
CA TYR A 41 3.92 -37.31 29.86
C TYR A 41 3.70 -36.00 29.08
N ILE A 42 3.10 -35.00 29.73
CA ILE A 42 2.77 -33.72 29.11
C ILE A 42 4.05 -32.97 28.69
N LEU A 43 5.11 -32.99 29.52
CA LEU A 43 6.39 -32.37 29.21
C LEU A 43 7.09 -33.09 28.04
N GLU A 44 7.25 -34.41 28.10
CA GLU A 44 7.90 -35.19 27.02
C GLU A 44 7.16 -35.03 25.69
N ARG A 45 5.83 -35.06 25.72
CA ARG A 45 4.95 -34.78 24.58
C ARG A 45 5.14 -33.37 24.02
N SER A 46 5.27 -32.36 24.90
CA SER A 46 5.53 -30.98 24.48
C SER A 46 6.90 -30.80 23.81
N VAL A 47 7.89 -31.63 24.18
CA VAL A 47 9.23 -31.66 23.55
C VAL A 47 9.21 -32.41 22.22
N GLU A 48 8.48 -33.53 22.15
CA GLU A 48 8.34 -34.37 20.97
C GLU A 48 7.67 -33.63 19.80
N GLY A 49 6.62 -32.84 20.05
CA GLY A 49 6.00 -32.04 18.99
C GLY A 49 6.87 -30.88 18.43
N LEU A 50 8.05 -30.61 18.99
CA LEU A 50 8.97 -29.60 18.45
C LEU A 50 9.61 -30.01 17.11
N THR A 51 9.66 -31.31 16.81
CA THR A 51 10.18 -31.84 15.53
C THR A 51 9.14 -31.85 14.42
N SER A 52 7.85 -31.87 14.77
CA SER A 52 6.71 -32.01 13.83
C SER A 52 6.83 -31.08 12.62
N SER A 53 6.54 -31.59 11.43
CA SER A 53 6.51 -30.81 10.18
C SER A 53 5.19 -30.07 9.94
N ARG A 54 4.17 -30.26 10.80
CA ARG A 54 2.86 -29.63 10.66
C ARG A 54 2.90 -28.15 11.05
N ASP A 55 2.18 -27.33 10.29
CA ASP A 55 2.07 -25.90 10.54
C ASP A 55 1.43 -25.60 11.90
N GLY A 56 1.83 -24.48 12.51
CA GLY A 56 1.38 -24.05 13.84
C GLY A 56 1.89 -24.90 15.02
N VAL A 57 2.04 -26.23 14.86
CA VAL A 57 2.38 -27.19 15.93
C VAL A 57 3.62 -26.76 16.72
N ARG A 58 4.74 -26.48 16.04
CA ARG A 58 5.98 -26.05 16.71
C ARG A 58 5.80 -24.81 17.59
N LEU A 59 4.91 -23.89 17.20
CA LEU A 59 4.62 -22.66 17.94
C LEU A 59 3.76 -22.92 19.19
N GLY A 60 2.73 -23.77 19.09
CA GLY A 60 1.93 -24.17 20.24
C GLY A 60 2.75 -24.98 21.24
N TYR A 61 3.48 -25.99 20.76
CA TYR A 61 4.25 -26.90 21.60
C TYR A 61 5.44 -26.23 22.30
N VAL A 62 6.17 -25.32 21.64
CA VAL A 62 7.25 -24.54 22.31
C VAL A 62 6.68 -23.59 23.38
N THR A 63 5.48 -23.06 23.16
CA THR A 63 4.80 -22.20 24.13
C THR A 63 4.35 -23.01 25.35
N LEU A 64 3.69 -24.15 25.12
CA LEU A 64 3.31 -25.09 26.18
C LEU A 64 4.53 -25.53 26.99
N PHE A 65 5.60 -25.98 26.34
CA PHE A 65 6.83 -26.42 27.00
C PHE A 65 7.44 -25.28 27.86
N THR A 66 7.45 -24.04 27.37
CA THR A 66 7.92 -22.87 28.12
C THR A 66 7.12 -22.64 29.41
N GLU A 67 5.78 -22.71 29.35
CA GLU A 67 4.93 -22.52 30.53
C GLU A 67 4.99 -23.72 31.50
N LEU A 68 5.08 -24.95 30.99
CA LEU A 68 5.29 -26.15 31.82
C LEU A 68 6.60 -26.08 32.59
N LEU A 69 7.69 -25.61 31.97
CA LEU A 69 8.96 -25.38 32.68
C LEU A 69 8.82 -24.32 33.79
N LYS A 70 8.04 -23.26 33.59
CA LYS A 70 7.78 -22.27 34.64
C LYS A 70 7.05 -22.88 35.84
N LYS A 71 6.07 -23.77 35.60
CA LYS A 71 5.24 -24.44 36.63
C LYS A 71 5.97 -25.59 37.34
N CYS A 72 6.69 -26.44 36.59
CA CYS A 72 7.26 -27.71 37.06
C CYS A 72 8.80 -27.72 37.19
N SER A 73 9.49 -26.59 37.05
CA SER A 73 10.96 -26.49 37.10
C SER A 73 11.65 -27.17 38.29
N LYS A 74 10.98 -27.29 39.44
CA LYS A 74 11.55 -27.97 40.62
C LYS A 74 11.67 -29.50 40.46
N ASP A 75 10.99 -30.08 39.48
CA ASP A 75 10.99 -31.52 39.21
C ASP A 75 12.06 -31.95 38.19
N TYR A 76 12.68 -30.98 37.48
CA TYR A 76 13.56 -31.25 36.35
C TYR A 76 14.86 -30.45 36.47
N GLU A 77 15.96 -31.13 36.77
CA GLU A 77 17.29 -30.54 36.63
C GLU A 77 17.67 -30.38 35.15
N PHE A 78 18.55 -29.43 34.82
CA PHE A 78 18.92 -29.14 33.44
C PHE A 78 19.44 -30.38 32.68
N PHE A 79 20.26 -31.21 33.33
CA PHE A 79 20.73 -32.50 32.80
C PHE A 79 19.58 -33.45 32.41
N MET A 80 18.47 -33.47 33.17
CA MET A 80 17.31 -34.32 32.85
C MET A 80 16.60 -33.83 31.59
N LEU A 81 16.53 -32.51 31.40
CA LEU A 81 16.01 -31.92 30.16
C LEU A 81 16.93 -32.26 28.97
N GLU A 82 18.26 -32.22 29.14
CA GLU A 82 19.19 -32.67 28.10
C GLU A 82 19.01 -34.15 27.72
N GLN A 83 18.65 -35.01 28.68
CA GLN A 83 18.33 -36.41 28.42
C GLN A 83 17.01 -36.54 27.64
N ILE A 84 15.95 -35.82 28.04
CA ILE A 84 14.68 -35.80 27.30
C ILE A 84 14.89 -35.30 25.85
N MET A 85 15.72 -34.28 25.62
CA MET A 85 16.07 -33.81 24.28
C MET A 85 16.73 -34.91 23.43
N LYS A 86 17.62 -35.72 24.01
CA LYS A 86 18.23 -36.87 23.33
C LYS A 86 17.19 -37.93 22.97
N GLU A 87 16.32 -38.27 23.92
CA GLU A 87 15.33 -39.34 23.80
C GLU A 87 14.14 -38.97 22.90
N LYS A 88 13.79 -37.68 22.78
CA LYS A 88 12.59 -37.20 22.07
C LYS A 88 12.83 -36.31 20.85
N ILE A 89 14.03 -35.74 20.67
CA ILE A 89 14.38 -34.93 19.49
C ILE A 89 15.53 -35.56 18.70
N GLU A 90 16.63 -35.96 19.35
CA GLU A 90 17.80 -36.47 18.62
C GLU A 90 17.58 -37.90 18.08
N SER A 91 16.84 -38.72 18.81
CA SER A 91 16.42 -40.08 18.43
C SER A 91 15.65 -40.12 17.10
N GLN A 92 14.86 -39.08 16.81
CA GLN A 92 13.99 -39.00 15.64
C GLN A 92 14.74 -38.58 14.36
N GLY A 93 16.05 -38.30 14.40
CA GLY A 93 16.80 -37.76 13.25
C GLY A 93 16.95 -38.69 12.04
N HIS A 94 16.46 -39.94 12.13
CA HIS A 94 16.30 -40.84 10.99
C HIS A 94 14.92 -40.72 10.32
N ASP A 95 13.89 -40.37 11.09
CA ASP A 95 12.49 -40.28 10.65
C ASP A 95 12.13 -38.85 10.21
N VAL A 96 12.66 -37.85 10.90
CA VAL A 96 12.59 -36.42 10.52
C VAL A 96 13.95 -35.91 10.06
N GLY A 97 13.97 -35.12 8.99
CA GLY A 97 15.21 -34.57 8.44
C GLY A 97 15.97 -33.68 9.43
N GLN A 98 17.31 -33.67 9.32
CA GLN A 98 18.22 -32.95 10.25
C GLN A 98 17.82 -31.49 10.50
N TYR A 99 17.28 -30.78 9.50
CA TYR A 99 16.82 -29.40 9.65
C TYR A 99 15.66 -29.25 10.66
N SER A 100 14.72 -30.20 10.68
CA SER A 100 13.64 -30.25 11.68
C SER A 100 14.18 -30.54 13.08
N VAL A 101 15.17 -31.42 13.20
CA VAL A 101 15.88 -31.71 14.46
C VAL A 101 16.60 -30.46 14.98
N ASP A 102 17.29 -29.72 14.11
CA ASP A 102 18.01 -28.50 14.48
C ASP A 102 17.05 -27.38 14.90
N ILE A 103 15.93 -27.19 14.19
CA ILE A 103 14.86 -26.28 14.62
C ILE A 103 14.32 -26.68 15.99
N ALA A 104 13.98 -27.95 16.20
CA ALA A 104 13.46 -28.45 17.46
C ALA A 104 14.43 -28.19 18.62
N LYS A 105 15.75 -28.42 18.41
CA LYS A 105 16.80 -28.10 19.38
C LYS A 105 16.88 -26.62 19.71
N VAL A 106 16.81 -25.72 18.72
CA VAL A 106 16.86 -24.27 18.98
C VAL A 106 15.58 -23.81 19.71
N LEU A 107 14.40 -24.33 19.35
CA LEU A 107 13.13 -24.07 20.05
C LEU A 107 13.18 -24.56 21.50
N PHE A 108 13.65 -25.78 21.74
CA PHE A 108 13.83 -26.38 23.06
C PHE A 108 14.74 -25.52 23.95
N MET A 109 15.89 -25.10 23.44
CA MET A 109 16.81 -24.20 24.14
C MET A 109 16.18 -22.82 24.38
N SER A 110 15.45 -22.27 23.41
CA SER A 110 14.73 -20.99 23.53
C SER A 110 13.67 -21.06 24.64
N ALA A 111 12.92 -22.16 24.75
CA ALA A 111 11.94 -22.39 25.82
C ALA A 111 12.57 -22.49 27.22
N ILE A 112 13.67 -23.24 27.35
CA ILE A 112 14.43 -23.33 28.61
C ILE A 112 14.87 -21.94 29.08
N LEU A 113 15.43 -21.13 28.18
CA LEU A 113 15.87 -19.76 28.47
C LEU A 113 14.69 -18.82 28.79
N LYS A 114 13.59 -18.88 28.01
CA LYS A 114 12.37 -18.07 28.22
C LYS A 114 11.58 -18.45 29.48
N SER A 115 11.76 -19.66 30.02
CA SER A 115 11.17 -20.04 31.31
C SER A 115 11.72 -19.20 32.47
N GLY A 116 12.94 -18.66 32.35
CA GLY A 116 13.64 -17.95 33.42
C GLY A 116 14.01 -18.80 34.64
N LYS A 117 13.88 -20.13 34.55
CA LYS A 117 14.15 -21.06 35.67
C LYS A 117 15.55 -21.65 35.66
N TYR A 118 16.18 -21.73 34.49
CA TYR A 118 17.49 -22.37 34.29
C TYR A 118 18.63 -21.36 34.07
N SER A 119 18.45 -20.12 34.49
CA SER A 119 19.35 -18.98 34.21
C SER A 119 20.65 -18.96 35.04
N SER A 120 21.19 -20.12 35.42
CA SER A 120 22.54 -20.19 36.01
C SER A 120 23.60 -19.90 34.95
N GLU A 121 24.74 -19.35 35.35
CA GLU A 121 25.83 -19.00 34.42
C GLU A 121 26.36 -20.23 33.66
N GLU A 122 26.44 -21.38 34.33
CA GLU A 122 26.85 -22.65 33.75
C GLU A 122 25.84 -23.17 32.71
N ASN A 123 24.55 -23.18 33.05
CA ASN A 123 23.50 -23.61 32.11
C ASN A 123 23.43 -22.69 30.90
N ILE A 124 23.45 -21.37 31.08
CA ILE A 124 23.44 -20.40 29.98
C ILE A 124 24.65 -20.62 29.07
N LYS A 125 25.83 -20.87 29.63
CA LYS A 125 27.04 -21.18 28.86
C LYS A 125 26.88 -22.46 28.04
N ILE A 126 26.40 -23.55 28.63
CA ILE A 126 26.16 -24.83 27.93
C ILE A 126 25.14 -24.64 26.80
N ILE A 127 24.05 -23.90 27.06
CA ILE A 127 23.01 -23.61 26.06
C ILE A 127 23.60 -22.80 24.89
N VAL A 128 24.39 -21.74 25.16
CA VAL A 128 25.02 -20.94 24.12
C VAL A 128 26.04 -21.75 23.32
N ASP A 129 26.88 -22.56 23.98
CA ASP A 129 27.86 -23.43 23.32
C ASP A 129 27.16 -24.41 22.34
N LYS A 130 26.00 -24.97 22.73
CA LYS A 130 25.17 -25.83 21.87
C LYS A 130 24.50 -25.08 20.72
N LEU A 131 23.92 -23.91 20.97
CA LEU A 131 23.32 -23.07 19.94
C LEU A 131 24.36 -22.65 18.88
N MET A 132 25.57 -22.30 19.31
CA MET A 132 26.69 -21.99 18.41
C MET A 132 27.25 -23.23 17.69
N ALA A 133 27.01 -24.44 18.19
CA ALA A 133 27.33 -25.67 17.48
C ALA A 133 26.30 -25.97 16.37
N ILE A 134 25.00 -25.87 16.67
CA ILE A 134 23.91 -26.02 15.67
C ILE A 134 24.12 -25.05 14.51
N LEU A 135 24.48 -23.80 14.81
CA LEU A 135 24.73 -22.77 13.81
C LEU A 135 25.78 -23.15 12.74
N LYS A 136 26.75 -24.02 13.08
CA LYS A 136 27.75 -24.48 12.10
C LYS A 136 27.18 -25.44 11.06
N GLY A 137 26.12 -26.19 11.41
CA GLY A 137 25.42 -27.12 10.51
C GLY A 137 24.22 -26.48 9.81
N SER A 138 23.52 -25.56 10.49
CA SER A 138 22.28 -24.93 10.00
C SER A 138 22.36 -23.40 9.98
N PRO A 139 23.03 -22.79 8.96
CA PRO A 139 23.17 -21.33 8.85
C PRO A 139 21.85 -20.56 8.72
N LEU A 140 20.80 -21.17 8.20
CA LEU A 140 19.46 -20.56 8.10
C LEU A 140 18.90 -20.16 9.48
N LEU A 141 19.30 -20.84 10.55
CA LEU A 141 18.79 -20.55 11.90
C LEU A 141 19.52 -19.40 12.59
N LYS A 142 20.49 -18.74 11.93
CA LYS A 142 21.44 -17.81 12.55
C LYS A 142 20.79 -16.61 13.24
N ILE A 143 19.83 -15.95 12.59
CA ILE A 143 19.12 -14.80 13.20
C ILE A 143 18.29 -15.25 14.40
N PHE A 144 17.58 -16.38 14.32
CA PHE A 144 16.78 -16.90 15.44
C PHE A 144 17.64 -17.35 16.64
N ILE A 145 18.81 -17.93 16.37
CA ILE A 145 19.83 -18.26 17.38
C ILE A 145 20.37 -16.98 18.01
N TYR A 146 20.74 -15.98 17.21
CA TYR A 146 21.29 -14.71 17.71
C TYR A 146 20.26 -13.92 18.53
N GLU A 147 18.99 -13.88 18.11
CA GLU A 147 17.88 -13.32 18.88
C GLU A 147 17.75 -14.05 20.22
N THR A 148 17.64 -15.39 20.20
CA THR A 148 17.50 -16.22 21.42
C THR A 148 18.64 -15.95 22.41
N ILE A 149 19.89 -15.92 21.94
CA ILE A 149 21.05 -15.63 22.80
C ILE A 149 20.99 -14.17 23.32
N SER A 150 20.64 -13.20 22.48
CA SER A 150 20.62 -11.78 22.87
C SER A 150 19.69 -11.52 24.08
N THR A 151 18.52 -12.18 24.13
CA THR A 151 17.57 -12.01 25.25
C THR A 151 18.19 -12.32 26.62
N GLN A 152 19.12 -13.27 26.67
CA GLN A 152 19.82 -13.65 27.89
C GLN A 152 21.03 -12.76 28.17
N MET A 153 21.78 -12.41 27.11
CA MET A 153 22.97 -11.58 27.23
C MET A 153 22.68 -10.23 27.87
N ILE A 154 21.48 -9.65 27.69
CA ILE A 154 21.05 -8.39 28.34
C ILE A 154 21.30 -8.41 29.86
N ASN A 155 21.08 -9.55 30.52
CA ASN A 155 21.12 -9.68 31.99
C ASN A 155 22.46 -10.18 32.55
N ILE A 156 23.43 -10.53 31.69
CA ILE A 156 24.75 -11.02 32.11
C ILE A 156 25.65 -9.84 32.50
N LYS A 157 26.58 -10.04 33.44
CA LYS A 157 27.53 -8.98 33.84
C LYS A 157 28.50 -8.68 32.69
N PRO A 158 28.89 -7.41 32.44
CA PRO A 158 29.76 -7.05 31.32
C PRO A 158 31.10 -7.79 31.27
N ASP A 159 31.70 -8.08 32.43
CA ASP A 159 32.97 -8.82 32.49
C ASP A 159 32.81 -10.29 32.04
N GLN A 160 31.73 -10.95 32.48
CA GLN A 160 31.37 -12.32 32.07
C GLN A 160 31.03 -12.37 30.57
N PHE A 161 30.25 -11.41 30.07
CA PHE A 161 29.94 -11.26 28.64
C PHE A 161 31.23 -11.22 27.80
N ASN A 162 32.15 -10.33 28.17
CA ASN A 162 33.42 -10.16 27.46
C ASN A 162 34.34 -11.38 27.58
N GLN A 163 34.40 -12.04 28.74
CA GLN A 163 35.29 -13.18 28.99
C GLN A 163 34.79 -14.49 28.34
N HIS A 164 33.48 -14.73 28.32
CA HIS A 164 32.92 -16.04 27.96
C HIS A 164 32.14 -16.06 26.66
N TYR A 165 31.45 -14.98 26.30
CA TYR A 165 30.46 -14.98 25.22
C TYR A 165 30.89 -14.17 23.99
N TRP A 166 31.52 -13.01 24.18
CA TRP A 166 31.89 -12.10 23.08
C TRP A 166 32.78 -12.76 22.01
N LYS A 167 33.62 -13.71 22.41
CA LYS A 167 34.48 -14.51 21.51
C LYS A 167 33.71 -15.23 20.37
N PHE A 168 32.41 -15.48 20.53
CA PHE A 168 31.56 -16.13 19.53
C PHE A 168 30.98 -15.17 18.48
N PHE A 169 30.90 -13.89 18.82
CA PHE A 169 30.30 -12.84 18.00
C PHE A 169 31.35 -11.87 17.43
N LYS A 170 32.57 -11.89 17.99
CA LYS A 170 33.68 -11.06 17.52
C LYS A 170 34.02 -11.40 16.05
N SER A 171 33.68 -10.47 15.17
CA SER A 171 34.06 -10.46 13.76
C SER A 171 34.71 -9.12 13.44
N ASP A 172 35.77 -9.15 12.62
CA ASP A 172 36.40 -7.94 12.09
C ASP A 172 35.60 -7.37 10.89
N LYS A 173 34.70 -8.17 10.31
CA LYS A 173 33.73 -7.77 9.27
C LYS A 173 32.34 -7.53 9.87
N MET A 174 31.65 -6.53 9.37
CA MET A 174 30.23 -6.28 9.66
C MET A 174 29.37 -7.36 8.99
N SER A 175 28.40 -7.91 9.71
CA SER A 175 27.43 -8.89 9.19
C SER A 175 26.02 -8.57 9.68
N GLY A 176 25.00 -8.98 8.94
CA GLY A 176 23.60 -8.66 9.26
C GLY A 176 23.18 -9.18 10.64
N GLU A 177 23.74 -10.32 11.04
CA GLU A 177 23.43 -10.97 12.31
C GLU A 177 24.21 -10.33 13.46
N LEU A 178 25.45 -9.88 13.22
CA LEU A 178 26.17 -9.05 14.19
C LEU A 178 25.43 -7.72 14.45
N LEU A 179 24.92 -7.07 13.41
CA LEU A 179 24.07 -5.88 13.54
C LEU A 179 22.80 -6.19 14.33
N TRP A 180 22.13 -7.31 14.00
CA TRP A 180 20.95 -7.80 14.71
C TRP A 180 21.20 -7.97 16.21
N PHE A 181 22.19 -8.77 16.56
CA PHE A 181 22.56 -9.07 17.95
C PHE A 181 22.98 -7.81 18.72
N ILE A 182 23.80 -6.96 18.12
CA ILE A 182 24.22 -5.69 18.73
C ILE A 182 23.03 -4.74 18.95
N SER A 183 22.05 -4.70 18.03
CA SER A 183 20.87 -3.83 18.16
C SER A 183 20.03 -4.13 19.41
N LYS A 184 20.10 -5.36 19.94
CA LYS A 184 19.42 -5.82 21.16
C LYS A 184 20.23 -5.57 22.43
N LEU A 185 21.54 -5.33 22.32
CA LEU A 185 22.49 -5.20 23.43
C LEU A 185 23.16 -3.81 23.64
N PRO A 186 22.73 -2.69 23.02
CA PRO A 186 23.58 -1.49 22.90
C PRO A 186 23.81 -0.79 24.25
N LEU A 187 22.96 -1.02 25.26
CA LEU A 187 23.10 -0.41 26.58
C LEU A 187 23.81 -1.32 27.60
N ALA A 188 23.57 -2.63 27.56
CA ALA A 188 24.10 -3.58 28.54
C ALA A 188 25.63 -3.75 28.44
N HIS A 189 26.15 -3.86 27.20
CA HIS A 189 27.54 -4.28 26.95
C HIS A 189 28.40 -3.24 26.23
N LYS A 190 27.96 -1.98 26.20
CA LYS A 190 28.58 -0.90 25.39
C LYS A 190 30.10 -0.80 25.47
N LYS A 191 30.72 -0.99 26.64
CA LYS A 191 32.19 -0.94 26.79
C LYS A 191 32.90 -2.08 26.07
N ALA A 192 32.35 -3.30 26.16
CA ALA A 192 32.92 -4.48 25.51
C ALA A 192 32.70 -4.42 24.00
N ILE A 193 31.49 -4.05 23.58
CA ILE A 193 31.13 -3.93 22.16
C ILE A 193 31.92 -2.78 21.50
N HIS A 194 31.96 -1.57 22.07
CA HIS A 194 32.74 -0.43 21.53
C HIS A 194 34.22 -0.76 21.30
N LYS A 195 34.84 -1.55 22.19
CA LYS A 195 36.25 -1.96 22.07
C LYS A 195 36.51 -2.85 20.83
N ALA A 196 35.50 -3.57 20.34
CA ALA A 196 35.61 -4.50 19.23
C ALA A 196 34.93 -4.00 17.94
N CYS A 197 33.81 -3.29 18.06
CA CYS A 197 33.00 -2.75 16.99
C CYS A 197 33.13 -1.22 16.96
N LYS A 198 34.10 -0.72 16.17
CA LYS A 198 34.40 0.73 16.07
C LYS A 198 33.25 1.58 15.52
N PHE A 199 32.27 0.95 14.87
CA PHE A 199 31.03 1.57 14.39
C PHE A 199 29.99 1.81 15.50
N LEU A 200 30.32 1.53 16.76
CA LEU A 200 29.59 2.00 17.94
C LEU A 200 30.48 2.91 18.78
N GLY A 201 29.90 4.00 19.27
CA GLY A 201 30.52 4.93 20.21
C GLY A 201 30.48 4.44 21.67
N PRO A 202 31.15 5.16 22.58
CA PRO A 202 31.34 4.75 23.97
C PRO A 202 30.05 4.79 24.82
N LYS A 203 28.98 5.42 24.34
CA LYS A 203 27.67 5.46 24.99
C LYS A 203 26.71 4.39 24.43
N GLY A 204 27.07 3.70 23.35
CA GLY A 204 26.22 2.76 22.60
C GLY A 204 25.50 3.39 21.41
N GLU A 205 25.90 4.60 21.01
CA GLU A 205 25.42 5.29 19.82
C GLU A 205 26.08 4.71 18.55
N TRP A 206 25.34 4.61 17.45
CA TRP A 206 25.91 4.15 16.17
C TRP A 206 26.74 5.24 15.50
N THR A 207 27.98 4.93 15.12
CA THR A 207 28.99 5.84 14.57
C THR A 207 29.57 5.26 13.29
N PHE A 208 28.77 5.26 12.22
CA PHE A 208 29.22 4.81 10.90
C PHE A 208 29.93 5.92 10.13
N GLU A 209 31.10 5.59 9.58
CA GLU A 209 31.81 6.40 8.57
C GLU A 209 31.43 5.98 7.15
N ALA A 210 31.71 6.83 6.15
CA ALA A 210 31.34 6.60 4.74
C ALA A 210 31.77 5.23 4.19
N HIS A 211 32.93 4.71 4.57
CA HIS A 211 33.41 3.39 4.11
C HIS A 211 32.57 2.20 4.62
N HIS A 212 31.82 2.39 5.71
CA HIS A 212 30.88 1.38 6.22
C HIS A 212 29.60 1.34 5.39
N TYR A 213 29.20 2.42 4.71
CA TYR A 213 27.95 2.48 3.96
C TYR A 213 27.94 1.49 2.79
N GLU A 214 29.02 1.45 2.01
CA GLU A 214 29.17 0.47 0.92
C GLU A 214 29.19 -0.97 1.45
N SER A 215 29.83 -1.20 2.62
CA SER A 215 29.80 -2.52 3.28
C SER A 215 28.38 -2.93 3.71
N LEU A 216 27.57 -1.97 4.18
CA LEU A 216 26.17 -2.19 4.54
C LEU A 216 25.27 -2.42 3.32
N ILE A 217 25.51 -1.73 2.20
CA ILE A 217 24.76 -1.93 0.95
C ILE A 217 25.04 -3.33 0.39
N THR A 218 26.30 -3.77 0.37
CA THR A 218 26.69 -5.13 -0.03
C THR A 218 26.05 -6.17 0.90
N LEU A 219 26.09 -5.94 2.22
CA LEU A 219 25.43 -6.79 3.21
C LEU A 219 23.91 -6.91 2.97
N LEU A 220 23.20 -5.85 2.59
CA LEU A 220 21.77 -5.92 2.25
C LEU A 220 21.49 -6.69 0.95
N LYS A 221 22.41 -6.63 -0.03
CA LYS A 221 22.33 -7.45 -1.25
C LYS A 221 22.52 -8.93 -0.94
N GLU A 222 23.54 -9.27 -0.16
CA GLU A 222 23.91 -10.64 0.25
C GLU A 222 23.00 -11.22 1.35
N SER A 223 22.18 -10.40 2.02
CA SER A 223 21.27 -10.87 3.07
C SER A 223 20.15 -11.75 2.52
N GLN A 224 19.87 -12.86 3.22
CA GLN A 224 18.74 -13.73 2.91
C GLN A 224 17.39 -12.99 3.04
N PRO A 225 16.40 -13.27 2.16
CA PRO A 225 15.10 -12.58 2.16
C PRO A 225 14.41 -12.56 3.53
N ALA A 226 14.35 -13.72 4.20
CA ALA A 226 13.64 -13.94 5.46
C ALA A 226 14.00 -12.97 6.61
N TRP A 227 15.19 -12.37 6.59
CA TRP A 227 15.67 -11.46 7.66
C TRP A 227 15.94 -10.04 7.15
N LYS A 228 15.91 -9.82 5.84
CA LYS A 228 16.33 -8.58 5.19
C LYS A 228 15.50 -7.38 5.65
N SER A 229 14.18 -7.56 5.74
CA SER A 229 13.23 -6.56 6.24
C SER A 229 13.61 -6.05 7.64
N GLY A 230 13.89 -6.94 8.58
CA GLY A 230 14.26 -6.56 9.95
C GLY A 230 15.67 -5.97 10.08
N VAL A 231 16.63 -6.33 9.21
CA VAL A 231 17.92 -5.62 9.13
C VAL A 231 17.71 -4.19 8.61
N ILE A 232 16.87 -4.00 7.58
CA ILE A 232 16.49 -2.67 7.08
C ILE A 232 15.78 -1.85 8.17
N GLU A 233 14.91 -2.47 8.98
CA GLU A 233 14.23 -1.83 10.10
C GLU A 233 15.21 -1.38 11.21
N ILE A 234 16.22 -2.20 11.53
CA ILE A 234 17.29 -1.80 12.46
C ILE A 234 18.06 -0.61 11.91
N LEU A 235 18.42 -0.64 10.62
CA LEU A 235 19.13 0.46 9.98
C LEU A 235 18.29 1.74 9.90
N SER A 236 16.98 1.66 9.61
CA SER A 236 16.13 2.84 9.44
C SER A 236 16.07 3.69 10.71
N ARG A 237 16.13 3.05 11.89
CA ARG A 237 16.17 3.68 13.22
C ARG A 237 17.45 4.49 13.49
N ILE A 238 18.49 4.34 12.67
CA ILE A 238 19.80 4.95 12.87
C ILE A 238 19.92 6.23 12.00
N PRO A 239 20.35 7.37 12.56
CA PRO A 239 20.45 8.63 11.80
C PRO A 239 21.24 8.48 10.50
N LYS A 240 20.71 9.06 9.42
CA LYS A 240 21.29 9.09 8.05
C LYS A 240 21.47 7.73 7.35
N MET A 241 21.16 6.59 7.98
CA MET A 241 21.22 5.28 7.30
C MET A 241 20.21 5.16 6.17
N TYR A 242 19.03 5.78 6.29
CA TYR A 242 18.04 5.72 5.23
C TYR A 242 18.61 6.28 3.92
N GLU A 243 19.10 7.52 3.96
CA GLU A 243 19.71 8.22 2.82
C GLU A 243 20.99 7.53 2.30
N ASN A 244 21.86 7.08 3.20
CA ASN A 244 23.21 6.64 2.82
C ASN A 244 23.33 5.15 2.49
N VAL A 245 22.33 4.33 2.87
CA VAL A 245 22.37 2.86 2.77
C VAL A 245 21.07 2.29 2.23
N ILE A 246 19.92 2.59 2.85
CA ILE A 246 18.65 1.94 2.51
C ILE A 246 18.14 2.39 1.13
N GLU A 247 18.13 3.70 0.89
CA GLU A 247 17.72 4.29 -0.39
C GLU A 247 18.65 3.83 -1.52
N LYS A 248 19.97 3.89 -1.31
CA LYS A 248 20.98 3.37 -2.24
C LYS A 248 20.87 1.87 -2.49
N TYR A 249 20.44 1.09 -1.51
CA TYR A 249 20.18 -0.35 -1.69
C TYR A 249 18.93 -0.54 -2.56
N ALA A 250 17.84 0.18 -2.26
CA ALA A 250 16.59 0.11 -3.01
C ALA A 250 16.78 0.51 -4.48
N SER A 251 17.47 1.63 -4.73
CA SER A 251 17.77 2.15 -6.06
C SER A 251 18.89 1.41 -6.82
N SER A 252 19.59 0.46 -6.18
CA SER A 252 20.70 -0.23 -6.85
C SER A 252 20.24 -1.16 -7.98
N ASN A 253 21.07 -1.29 -9.03
CA ASN A 253 20.76 -2.08 -10.23
C ASN A 253 19.61 -1.50 -11.09
N GLU A 254 19.75 -0.24 -11.52
CA GLU A 254 18.75 0.50 -12.32
C GLU A 254 18.32 -0.16 -13.66
N SER A 255 18.97 -1.24 -14.10
CA SER A 255 18.52 -2.02 -15.27
C SER A 255 17.27 -2.86 -15.00
N ASP A 256 17.05 -3.29 -13.75
CA ASP A 256 15.93 -4.16 -13.37
C ASP A 256 14.93 -3.40 -12.50
N GLN A 257 13.89 -2.87 -13.16
CA GLN A 257 12.87 -2.04 -12.51
C GLN A 257 11.93 -2.84 -11.59
N LEU A 258 11.74 -4.13 -11.83
CA LEU A 258 10.89 -4.99 -10.98
C LEU A 258 11.60 -5.29 -9.66
N LYS A 259 12.88 -5.69 -9.71
CA LYS A 259 13.71 -5.87 -8.49
C LYS A 259 13.94 -4.55 -7.76
N THR A 260 13.97 -3.42 -8.47
CA THR A 260 14.03 -2.09 -7.84
C THR A 260 12.74 -1.81 -7.05
N LEU A 261 11.56 -2.06 -7.63
CA LEU A 261 10.27 -1.91 -6.95
C LEU A 261 10.14 -2.84 -5.74
N GLU A 262 10.48 -4.12 -5.88
CA GLU A 262 10.48 -5.11 -4.79
C GLU A 262 11.28 -4.62 -3.57
N ARG A 263 12.46 -4.03 -3.79
CA ARG A 263 13.27 -3.45 -2.70
C ARG A 263 12.64 -2.20 -2.11
N TYR A 264 12.02 -1.34 -2.91
CA TYR A 264 11.24 -0.21 -2.37
C TYR A 264 10.06 -0.69 -1.51
N SER A 265 9.40 -1.80 -1.88
CA SER A 265 8.36 -2.44 -1.06
C SER A 265 8.85 -2.93 0.30
N LEU A 266 10.15 -3.23 0.46
CA LEU A 266 10.77 -3.52 1.76
C LEU A 266 11.25 -2.25 2.49
N CYS A 267 11.78 -1.28 1.74
CA CYS A 267 12.48 -0.12 2.31
C CYS A 267 11.53 1.01 2.76
N ILE A 268 10.49 1.31 1.98
CA ILE A 268 9.53 2.38 2.28
C ILE A 268 8.79 2.10 3.60
N PRO A 269 8.21 0.90 3.84
CA PRO A 269 7.58 0.59 5.13
C PRO A 269 8.55 0.75 6.32
N ALA A 270 9.81 0.32 6.18
CA ALA A 270 10.80 0.45 7.25
C ALA A 270 11.20 1.91 7.53
N GLY A 271 11.21 2.79 6.52
CA GLY A 271 11.34 4.23 6.69
C GLY A 271 10.12 4.87 7.35
N ILE A 272 8.93 4.39 6.96
CA ILE A 272 7.64 4.82 7.50
C ILE A 272 7.48 4.47 9.00
N VAL A 273 7.86 3.26 9.42
CA VAL A 273 7.76 2.82 10.83
C VAL A 273 8.61 3.66 11.78
N ASN A 274 9.77 4.18 11.36
CA ASN A 274 10.65 4.94 12.26
C ASN A 274 10.10 6.32 12.66
N GLY A 275 9.12 6.89 11.93
CA GLY A 275 8.48 8.19 12.24
C GLY A 275 9.36 9.45 12.10
N LYS A 276 10.68 9.31 12.26
CA LYS A 276 11.68 10.41 12.32
C LYS A 276 12.36 10.74 11.00
N ILE A 277 12.19 9.89 9.98
CA ILE A 277 12.73 10.13 8.63
C ILE A 277 11.71 10.98 7.88
N PRO A 278 12.09 12.17 7.34
CA PRO A 278 11.19 13.02 6.55
C PRO A 278 10.54 12.26 5.39
N MET A 279 9.29 12.57 5.07
CA MET A 279 8.57 11.90 3.99
C MET A 279 9.19 12.20 2.62
N ASN A 280 9.74 13.40 2.42
CA ASN A 280 10.46 13.76 1.19
C ASN A 280 11.85 13.10 1.05
N VAL A 281 12.35 12.44 2.11
CA VAL A 281 13.53 11.56 2.07
C VAL A 281 13.11 10.12 1.76
N ILE A 282 11.97 9.66 2.29
CA ILE A 282 11.40 8.34 1.98
C ILE A 282 11.00 8.24 0.50
N VAL A 283 10.34 9.28 -0.01
CA VAL A 283 9.91 9.40 -1.42
C VAL A 283 11.05 10.02 -2.25
N SER A 284 12.09 9.23 -2.50
CA SER A 284 13.30 9.69 -3.19
C SER A 284 13.09 9.94 -4.68
N GLU A 285 14.04 10.66 -5.30
CA GLU A 285 14.09 10.88 -6.75
C GLU A 285 14.17 9.55 -7.50
N LYS A 286 14.98 8.59 -7.01
CA LYS A 286 15.10 7.26 -7.61
C LYS A 286 13.84 6.39 -7.46
N PHE A 287 13.02 6.61 -6.44
CA PHE A 287 11.71 5.96 -6.34
C PHE A 287 10.73 6.47 -7.41
N ILE A 288 10.69 7.79 -7.63
CA ILE A 288 9.84 8.40 -8.67
C ILE A 288 10.35 8.05 -10.07
N GLU A 289 11.67 8.04 -10.31
CA GLU A 289 12.25 7.52 -11.57
C GLU A 289 11.84 6.05 -11.82
N CYS A 290 11.84 5.21 -10.79
CA CYS A 290 11.46 3.81 -10.90
C CYS A 290 9.99 3.68 -11.33
N ILE A 291 9.08 4.39 -10.65
CA ILE A 291 7.67 4.50 -11.04
C ILE A 291 7.51 4.98 -12.49
N TYR A 292 8.26 6.00 -12.91
CA TYR A 292 8.21 6.52 -14.27
C TYR A 292 8.65 5.49 -15.31
N LYS A 293 9.78 4.81 -15.08
CA LYS A 293 10.29 3.74 -15.96
C LYS A 293 9.31 2.56 -16.03
N LEU A 294 8.66 2.22 -14.92
CA LEU A 294 7.63 1.17 -14.85
C LEU A 294 6.34 1.50 -15.62
N SER A 295 6.08 2.77 -15.95
CA SER A 295 4.92 3.18 -16.76
C SER A 295 4.93 2.63 -18.20
N ALA A 296 6.11 2.25 -18.70
CA ALA A 296 6.30 1.69 -20.03
C ALA A 296 5.82 0.23 -20.17
N PHE A 297 5.61 -0.48 -19.05
CA PHE A 297 5.12 -1.85 -19.07
C PHE A 297 3.66 -1.91 -19.54
N SER A 298 3.30 -3.01 -20.18
CA SER A 298 1.95 -3.29 -20.70
C SER A 298 1.40 -4.61 -20.14
N GLY A 299 0.20 -5.01 -20.58
CA GLY A 299 -0.37 -6.34 -20.28
C GLY A 299 -0.54 -6.65 -18.79
N VAL A 300 -0.22 -7.89 -18.41
CA VAL A 300 -0.35 -8.41 -17.04
C VAL A 300 0.66 -7.76 -16.10
N THR A 301 1.92 -7.61 -16.52
CA THR A 301 2.99 -7.00 -15.70
C THR A 301 2.62 -5.59 -15.27
N ARG A 302 2.02 -4.78 -16.16
CA ARG A 302 1.49 -3.46 -15.79
C ARG A 302 0.43 -3.54 -14.69
N LYS A 303 -0.48 -4.52 -14.72
CA LYS A 303 -1.54 -4.66 -13.70
C LYS A 303 -0.92 -4.93 -12.31
N LEU A 304 -0.03 -5.91 -12.22
CA LEU A 304 0.66 -6.30 -10.98
C LEU A 304 1.47 -5.12 -10.39
N VAL A 305 2.30 -4.50 -11.23
CA VAL A 305 3.10 -3.32 -10.87
C VAL A 305 2.23 -2.15 -10.42
N SER A 306 1.11 -1.88 -11.11
CA SER A 306 0.21 -0.76 -10.74
C SER A 306 -0.42 -0.97 -9.36
N VAL A 307 -0.75 -2.22 -8.99
CA VAL A 307 -1.28 -2.54 -7.65
C VAL A 307 -0.22 -2.29 -6.58
N ALA A 308 1.02 -2.76 -6.79
CA ALA A 308 2.12 -2.55 -5.85
C ALA A 308 2.48 -1.06 -5.68
N ILE A 309 2.57 -0.30 -6.78
CA ILE A 309 2.80 1.15 -6.74
C ILE A 309 1.66 1.85 -5.99
N TYR A 310 0.40 1.52 -6.28
CA TYR A 310 -0.75 2.10 -5.59
C TYR A 310 -0.73 1.83 -4.09
N GLN A 311 -0.42 0.60 -3.65
CA GLN A 311 -0.31 0.26 -2.23
C GLN A 311 0.77 1.09 -1.53
N LEU A 312 1.95 1.25 -2.13
CA LEU A 312 3.03 2.08 -1.57
C LEU A 312 2.65 3.56 -1.49
N LEU A 313 2.08 4.12 -2.56
CA LEU A 313 1.65 5.53 -2.58
C LEU A 313 0.52 5.80 -1.58
N LYS A 314 -0.41 4.87 -1.40
CA LYS A 314 -1.45 4.93 -0.37
C LYS A 314 -0.83 4.91 1.04
N GLN A 315 0.11 4.00 1.31
CA GLN A 315 0.80 3.92 2.60
C GLN A 315 1.61 5.21 2.90
N ILE A 316 2.25 5.79 1.89
CA ILE A 316 2.94 7.09 1.98
C ILE A 316 1.95 8.20 2.35
N HIS A 317 0.82 8.30 1.65
CA HIS A 317 -0.21 9.31 1.89
C HIS A 317 -0.85 9.21 3.29
N GLU A 318 -1.24 8.00 3.69
CA GLU A 318 -1.76 7.72 5.04
C GLU A 318 -0.78 8.15 6.13
N ASN A 319 0.53 8.01 5.90
CA ASN A 319 1.56 8.41 6.85
C ASN A 319 1.91 9.91 6.81
N VAL A 320 1.75 10.59 5.67
CA VAL A 320 1.81 12.06 5.59
C VAL A 320 0.71 12.68 6.46
N ILE A 321 -0.51 12.11 6.41
CA ILE A 321 -1.63 12.50 7.27
C ILE A 321 -1.32 12.16 8.74
N ALA A 322 -0.99 10.90 9.05
CA ALA A 322 -0.80 10.43 10.43
C ALA A 322 0.35 11.15 11.17
N ARG A 323 1.36 11.63 10.44
CA ARG A 323 2.48 12.41 10.98
C ARG A 323 2.23 13.92 11.02
N ASN A 324 1.15 14.41 10.38
CA ASN A 324 0.93 15.82 10.10
C ASN A 324 2.18 16.47 9.46
N SER A 325 2.67 15.85 8.38
CA SER A 325 3.94 16.22 7.75
C SER A 325 3.99 17.69 7.31
N PRO A 326 5.14 18.38 7.47
CA PRO A 326 5.28 19.78 7.04
C PRO A 326 4.98 19.98 5.56
N ALA A 327 4.28 21.07 5.22
CA ALA A 327 3.96 21.42 3.84
C ALA A 327 5.19 21.53 2.92
N ILE A 328 6.35 21.92 3.45
CA ILE A 328 7.61 21.94 2.69
C ILE A 328 8.07 20.55 2.23
N GLU A 329 7.78 19.49 2.99
CA GLU A 329 8.04 18.11 2.57
C GLU A 329 7.03 17.68 1.49
N ILE A 330 5.75 18.00 1.68
CA ILE A 330 4.68 17.69 0.72
C ILE A 330 4.95 18.35 -0.64
N VAL A 331 5.25 19.66 -0.64
CA VAL A 331 5.64 20.42 -1.83
C VAL A 331 6.91 19.87 -2.47
N SER A 332 7.90 19.45 -1.67
CA SER A 332 9.12 18.80 -2.19
C SER A 332 8.83 17.47 -2.89
N ILE A 333 7.84 16.70 -2.44
CA ILE A 333 7.41 15.46 -3.09
C ILE A 333 6.69 15.77 -4.40
N ILE A 334 5.71 16.68 -4.38
CA ILE A 334 4.90 17.00 -5.57
C ILE A 334 5.78 17.59 -6.68
N LYS A 335 6.70 18.51 -6.36
CA LYS A 335 7.65 19.06 -7.34
C LYS A 335 8.49 17.96 -8.00
N ARG A 336 9.01 17.01 -7.22
CA ARG A 336 9.79 15.88 -7.72
C ARG A 336 8.96 14.96 -8.63
N CYS A 337 7.69 14.69 -8.30
CA CYS A 337 6.75 14.00 -9.17
C CYS A 337 6.54 14.75 -10.51
N ASP A 338 6.39 16.07 -10.46
CA ASP A 338 6.17 16.90 -11.64
C ASP A 338 7.41 17.01 -12.54
N GLU A 339 8.59 17.19 -11.94
CA GLU A 339 9.87 17.34 -12.64
C GLU A 339 10.26 16.06 -13.39
N ILE A 340 10.14 14.89 -12.74
CA ILE A 340 10.55 13.60 -13.31
C ILE A 340 9.50 13.09 -14.32
N CYS A 341 8.21 13.14 -13.96
CA CYS A 341 7.13 12.62 -14.82
C CYS A 341 6.53 13.71 -15.74
N LYS A 342 7.11 14.90 -15.83
CA LYS A 342 6.62 16.02 -16.66
C LYS A 342 5.14 16.35 -16.41
N GLY A 343 4.74 16.35 -15.14
CA GLY A 343 3.35 16.56 -14.70
C GLY A 343 2.38 15.40 -14.94
N SER A 344 2.83 14.27 -15.50
CA SER A 344 1.98 13.09 -15.80
C SER A 344 1.93 12.04 -14.68
N PHE A 345 2.52 12.31 -13.51
CA PHE A 345 2.67 11.33 -12.42
C PHE A 345 1.36 10.63 -12.06
N ASP A 346 0.29 11.38 -11.75
CA ASP A 346 -0.99 10.77 -11.38
C ASP A 346 -1.63 9.96 -12.52
N ALA A 347 -1.42 10.37 -13.78
CA ALA A 347 -1.92 9.62 -14.94
C ALA A 347 -1.16 8.28 -15.16
N ILE A 348 0.05 8.17 -14.63
CA ILE A 348 0.87 6.95 -14.63
C ILE A 348 0.44 6.01 -13.49
N THR A 349 0.27 6.55 -12.27
CA THR A 349 0.20 5.73 -11.05
C THR A 349 -1.19 5.35 -10.59
N CYS A 350 -2.22 6.09 -11.01
CA CYS A 350 -3.47 6.11 -10.26
C CYS A 350 -4.63 5.36 -10.95
N PRO A 351 -5.34 4.44 -10.25
CA PRO A 351 -6.72 4.13 -10.61
C PRO A 351 -7.61 5.38 -10.43
N LYS A 352 -8.75 5.44 -11.14
CA LYS A 352 -9.63 6.62 -11.27
C LYS A 352 -10.12 7.31 -9.97
N HIS A 353 -9.84 6.74 -8.79
CA HIS A 353 -10.40 7.15 -7.49
C HIS A 353 -9.37 7.68 -6.48
N PHE A 354 -8.06 7.63 -6.76
CA PHE A 354 -7.02 8.12 -5.85
C PHE A 354 -5.94 8.86 -6.65
N VAL A 355 -5.94 10.19 -6.62
CA VAL A 355 -4.99 11.03 -7.37
C VAL A 355 -3.91 11.51 -6.41
N PHE A 356 -2.75 10.85 -6.40
CA PHE A 356 -1.75 10.99 -5.33
C PHE A 356 -1.33 12.44 -5.07
N THR A 357 -1.00 13.24 -6.09
CA THR A 357 -0.54 14.61 -5.83
C THR A 357 -1.65 15.53 -5.32
N VAL A 358 -2.91 15.28 -5.70
CA VAL A 358 -4.09 16.02 -5.20
C VAL A 358 -4.43 15.61 -3.77
N GLU A 359 -4.39 14.31 -3.46
CA GLU A 359 -4.61 13.77 -2.12
C GLU A 359 -3.50 14.21 -1.13
N MET A 360 -2.27 14.41 -1.62
CA MET A 360 -1.20 15.06 -0.86
C MET A 360 -1.51 16.54 -0.59
N MET A 361 -1.99 17.31 -1.59
CA MET A 361 -2.41 18.71 -1.40
C MET A 361 -3.56 18.85 -0.39
N LYS A 362 -4.50 17.89 -0.32
CA LYS A 362 -5.60 17.90 0.67
C LYS A 362 -5.11 17.97 2.13
N SER A 363 -3.92 17.45 2.41
CA SER A 363 -3.31 17.47 3.75
C SER A 363 -2.61 18.79 4.11
N MET A 364 -2.43 19.70 3.15
CA MET A 364 -1.80 21.00 3.36
C MET A 364 -2.79 22.04 3.89
N LYS A 365 -2.27 23.09 4.55
CA LYS A 365 -3.07 24.27 4.89
C LYS A 365 -3.25 25.18 3.68
N VAL A 366 -4.23 26.08 3.79
CA VAL A 366 -4.63 27.01 2.74
C VAL A 366 -3.48 27.95 2.35
N GLU A 367 -2.73 28.44 3.35
CA GLU A 367 -1.61 29.35 3.16
C GLU A 367 -0.44 28.67 2.44
N ASP A 368 -0.22 27.38 2.72
CA ASP A 368 0.81 26.57 2.08
C ASP A 368 0.45 26.23 0.62
N ILE A 369 -0.83 25.88 0.38
CA ILE A 369 -1.40 25.66 -0.96
C ILE A 369 -1.29 26.95 -1.79
N ALA A 370 -1.62 28.08 -1.19
CA ALA A 370 -1.50 29.41 -1.79
C ALA A 370 -0.06 29.76 -2.17
N GLY A 371 0.88 29.59 -1.25
CA GLY A 371 2.31 29.82 -1.50
C GLY A 371 2.87 28.90 -2.59
N TYR A 372 2.38 27.65 -2.68
CA TYR A 372 2.78 26.74 -3.75
C TYR A 372 2.24 27.16 -5.13
N TYR A 373 0.97 27.59 -5.22
CA TYR A 373 0.38 28.12 -6.46
C TYR A 373 1.13 29.36 -6.98
N LEU A 374 1.44 30.34 -6.12
CA LEU A 374 2.20 31.53 -6.52
C LEU A 374 3.60 31.17 -7.07
N GLY A 375 4.19 30.08 -6.58
CA GLY A 375 5.47 29.56 -7.10
C GLY A 375 5.36 28.72 -8.38
N ASN A 376 4.16 28.26 -8.76
CA ASN A 376 3.92 27.49 -9.99
C ASN A 376 2.43 27.53 -10.40
N VAL A 377 2.04 28.52 -11.20
CA VAL A 377 0.66 28.72 -11.69
C VAL A 377 0.04 27.47 -12.31
N SER A 378 0.83 26.63 -12.99
CA SER A 378 0.31 25.45 -13.72
C SER A 378 -0.43 24.44 -12.82
N VAL A 379 -0.21 24.50 -11.50
CA VAL A 379 -0.81 23.58 -10.54
C VAL A 379 -2.23 23.97 -10.12
N LEU A 380 -2.75 25.13 -10.57
CA LEU A 380 -4.05 25.67 -10.14
C LEU A 380 -5.20 24.66 -10.25
N LYS A 381 -5.26 23.87 -11.33
CA LYS A 381 -6.29 22.82 -11.49
C LYS A 381 -6.22 21.73 -10.41
N ARG A 382 -5.02 21.33 -9.99
CA ARG A 382 -4.83 20.35 -8.90
C ARG A 382 -5.14 20.94 -7.53
N VAL A 383 -4.82 22.22 -7.34
CA VAL A 383 -5.19 22.99 -6.14
C VAL A 383 -6.72 23.12 -6.01
N ILE A 384 -7.42 23.43 -7.10
CA ILE A 384 -8.89 23.49 -7.11
C ILE A 384 -9.49 22.08 -6.87
N ALA A 385 -8.91 21.04 -7.48
CA ALA A 385 -9.33 19.67 -7.27
C ALA A 385 -9.13 19.19 -5.81
N SER A 386 -8.10 19.67 -5.10
CA SER A 386 -7.85 19.27 -3.71
C SER A 386 -8.89 19.86 -2.74
N ILE A 387 -9.42 21.05 -3.02
CA ILE A 387 -10.46 21.70 -2.20
C ILE A 387 -11.90 21.42 -2.66
N LYS A 388 -12.10 20.62 -3.71
CA LYS A 388 -13.43 20.35 -4.30
C LYS A 388 -14.43 19.77 -3.30
N ASP A 389 -13.95 18.89 -2.42
CA ASP A 389 -14.75 18.16 -1.43
C ASP A 389 -14.78 18.89 -0.06
N GLU A 390 -14.20 20.09 0.02
CA GLU A 390 -14.12 20.89 1.25
C GLU A 390 -15.50 21.51 1.58
N GLU A 391 -16.00 21.26 2.79
CA GLU A 391 -17.28 21.84 3.22
C GLU A 391 -17.13 23.31 3.69
N SER A 392 -15.96 23.70 4.22
CA SER A 392 -15.69 25.07 4.66
C SER A 392 -15.50 26.04 3.48
N SER A 393 -15.95 27.28 3.66
CA SER A 393 -15.68 28.39 2.75
C SER A 393 -14.28 28.97 2.89
N ASP A 394 -13.56 28.71 4.00
CA ASP A 394 -12.26 29.33 4.30
C ASP A 394 -11.23 29.06 3.20
N LYS A 395 -11.09 27.79 2.78
CA LYS A 395 -10.11 27.39 1.76
C LYS A 395 -10.42 27.99 0.39
N LEU A 396 -11.69 27.95 -0.01
CA LEU A 396 -12.14 28.44 -1.31
C LEU A 396 -12.07 29.97 -1.40
N GLY A 397 -12.54 30.67 -0.35
CA GLY A 397 -12.50 32.13 -0.27
C GLY A 397 -11.08 32.70 -0.25
N ALA A 398 -10.16 32.06 0.48
CA ALA A 398 -8.76 32.45 0.47
C ALA A 398 -8.06 32.16 -0.88
N LEU A 399 -8.42 31.08 -1.57
CA LEU A 399 -7.93 30.83 -2.94
C LEU A 399 -8.49 31.87 -3.93
N PHE A 400 -9.77 32.26 -3.80
CA PHE A 400 -10.36 33.36 -4.59
C PHE A 400 -9.58 34.66 -4.41
N LYS A 401 -9.38 35.07 -3.15
CA LYS A 401 -8.55 36.23 -2.81
C LYS A 401 -7.19 36.17 -3.51
N LEU A 402 -6.46 35.08 -3.31
CA LEU A 402 -5.11 34.88 -3.83
C LEU A 402 -5.04 35.01 -5.35
N VAL A 403 -5.94 34.33 -6.06
CA VAL A 403 -5.97 34.32 -7.53
C VAL A 403 -6.38 35.70 -8.08
N LEU A 404 -7.36 36.36 -7.45
CA LEU A 404 -7.84 37.69 -7.88
C LEU A 404 -6.86 38.83 -7.56
N GLU A 405 -6.12 38.76 -6.45
CA GLU A 405 -5.06 39.73 -6.08
C GLU A 405 -3.82 39.63 -6.99
N ASN A 406 -3.58 38.46 -7.61
CA ASN A 406 -2.40 38.21 -8.44
C ASN A 406 -2.73 38.07 -9.94
N ARG A 407 -3.98 38.31 -10.35
CA ARG A 407 -4.47 38.09 -11.73
C ARG A 407 -3.60 38.73 -12.82
N ASP A 408 -3.11 39.94 -12.59
CA ASP A 408 -2.31 40.71 -13.56
C ASP A 408 -0.86 40.20 -13.73
N THR A 409 -0.41 39.32 -12.81
CA THR A 409 0.95 38.74 -12.81
C THR A 409 1.01 37.34 -13.43
N VAL A 410 -0.15 36.83 -13.86
CA VAL A 410 -0.37 35.45 -14.30
C VAL A 410 -1.00 35.47 -15.70
N ASN A 411 -0.76 34.43 -16.51
CA ASN A 411 -1.45 34.27 -17.79
C ASN A 411 -2.98 34.23 -17.56
N GLY A 412 -3.70 35.23 -18.08
CA GLY A 412 -5.10 35.46 -17.73
C GLY A 412 -6.00 34.29 -18.11
N THR A 413 -5.78 33.63 -19.25
CA THR A 413 -6.52 32.43 -19.66
C THR A 413 -6.45 31.30 -18.60
N HIS A 414 -5.35 31.16 -17.86
CA HIS A 414 -5.29 30.22 -16.72
C HIS A 414 -6.11 30.72 -15.51
N VAL A 415 -6.12 32.03 -15.27
CA VAL A 415 -6.93 32.69 -14.22
C VAL A 415 -8.42 32.56 -14.53
N THR A 416 -8.89 32.91 -15.73
CA THR A 416 -10.29 32.81 -16.18
C THR A 416 -10.84 31.40 -15.99
N ASN A 417 -10.07 30.38 -16.40
CA ASN A 417 -10.44 28.97 -16.24
C ASN A 417 -10.47 28.55 -14.76
N GLY A 418 -9.48 28.95 -13.97
CA GLY A 418 -9.44 28.64 -12.53
C GLY A 418 -10.60 29.27 -11.75
N ILE A 419 -10.87 30.56 -11.98
CA ILE A 419 -12.00 31.29 -11.40
C ILE A 419 -13.34 30.66 -11.83
N SER A 420 -13.50 30.28 -13.10
CA SER A 420 -14.70 29.59 -13.58
C SER A 420 -14.92 28.24 -12.88
N GLU A 421 -13.85 27.47 -12.65
CA GLU A 421 -13.91 26.19 -11.94
C GLU A 421 -14.19 26.38 -10.43
N MET A 422 -13.58 27.38 -9.80
CA MET A 422 -13.83 27.75 -8.40
C MET A 422 -15.25 28.26 -8.16
N LEU A 423 -15.79 29.11 -9.06
CA LEU A 423 -17.19 29.54 -9.01
C LEU A 423 -18.13 28.33 -9.18
N SER A 424 -17.75 27.35 -10.01
CA SER A 424 -18.52 26.10 -10.16
C SER A 424 -18.56 25.28 -8.88
N LEU A 425 -17.58 25.40 -7.97
CA LEU A 425 -17.58 24.71 -6.67
C LEU A 425 -18.58 25.31 -5.66
N VAL A 426 -18.98 26.57 -5.84
CA VAL A 426 -19.92 27.28 -4.96
C VAL A 426 -21.37 26.78 -5.16
N PHE A 427 -21.68 26.24 -6.34
CA PHE A 427 -22.99 25.71 -6.67
C PHE A 427 -23.14 24.21 -6.34
N LEU A 428 -24.34 23.81 -5.92
CA LEU A 428 -24.80 22.43 -5.84
C LEU A 428 -25.65 22.12 -7.07
N VAL A 429 -25.19 21.18 -7.89
CA VAL A 429 -25.92 20.72 -9.08
C VAL A 429 -26.61 19.40 -8.76
N ARG A 430 -27.95 19.38 -8.82
CA ARG A 430 -28.75 18.16 -8.76
C ARG A 430 -29.07 17.72 -10.18
N SER A 431 -28.99 16.41 -10.43
CA SER A 431 -29.26 15.82 -11.74
C SER A 431 -29.98 14.50 -11.62
N GLU A 432 -30.96 14.27 -12.49
CA GLU A 432 -31.65 12.99 -12.66
C GLU A 432 -31.50 12.53 -14.11
N ARG A 433 -31.21 11.24 -14.33
CA ARG A 433 -31.05 10.65 -15.68
C ARG A 433 -30.10 11.45 -16.59
N ASN A 434 -29.00 11.95 -16.05
CA ASN A 434 -28.00 12.82 -16.70
C ASN A 434 -28.51 14.20 -17.17
N GLN A 435 -29.69 14.64 -16.73
CA GLN A 435 -30.19 16.01 -16.94
C GLN A 435 -30.09 16.81 -15.65
N ILE A 436 -29.70 18.09 -15.74
CA ILE A 436 -29.67 19.00 -14.58
C ILE A 436 -31.11 19.33 -14.21
N THR A 437 -31.52 18.99 -12.99
CA THR A 437 -32.88 19.23 -12.48
C THR A 437 -32.95 20.44 -11.54
N LYS A 438 -31.85 20.78 -10.87
CA LYS A 438 -31.79 21.93 -9.96
C LYS A 438 -30.36 22.44 -9.79
N VAL A 439 -30.17 23.76 -9.75
CA VAL A 439 -28.92 24.37 -9.29
C VAL A 439 -29.20 25.27 -8.09
N GLU A 440 -28.49 25.05 -6.99
CA GLU A 440 -28.64 25.77 -5.73
C GLU A 440 -27.28 26.35 -5.29
N LEU A 441 -27.31 27.42 -4.49
CA LEU A 441 -26.12 27.94 -3.82
C LEU A 441 -25.83 27.06 -2.60
N LYS A 442 -24.60 26.54 -2.44
CA LYS A 442 -24.24 25.76 -1.25
C LYS A 442 -24.31 26.65 0.00
N GLU A 443 -25.00 26.18 1.04
CA GLU A 443 -25.21 26.94 2.28
C GLU A 443 -23.90 27.42 2.91
N SER A 444 -22.88 26.55 2.98
CA SER A 444 -21.57 26.86 3.54
C SER A 444 -20.71 27.80 2.69
N GLN A 445 -21.11 28.07 1.43
CA GLN A 445 -20.35 28.86 0.46
C GLN A 445 -21.05 30.20 0.11
N LYS A 446 -22.17 30.53 0.77
CA LYS A 446 -22.98 31.74 0.49
C LYS A 446 -22.18 33.04 0.45
N ASN A 447 -21.21 33.20 1.36
CA ASN A 447 -20.42 34.42 1.46
C ASN A 447 -19.24 34.47 0.47
N VAL A 448 -18.82 33.34 -0.11
CA VAL A 448 -17.60 33.28 -0.94
C VAL A 448 -17.70 34.17 -2.18
N ILE A 449 -18.84 34.20 -2.86
CA ILE A 449 -19.06 35.12 -4.00
C ILE A 449 -19.05 36.57 -3.52
N ALA A 450 -19.66 36.88 -2.36
CA ALA A 450 -19.70 38.23 -1.82
C ALA A 450 -18.33 38.72 -1.33
N ASP A 451 -17.47 37.83 -0.85
CA ASP A 451 -16.10 38.14 -0.44
C ASP A 451 -15.15 38.21 -1.63
N ALA A 452 -15.24 37.30 -2.60
CA ALA A 452 -14.49 37.34 -3.85
C ALA A 452 -14.76 38.64 -4.64
N TYR A 453 -16.02 39.09 -4.66
CA TYR A 453 -16.44 40.33 -5.31
C TYR A 453 -15.70 41.59 -4.80
N LYS A 454 -15.35 41.65 -3.51
CA LYS A 454 -14.61 42.78 -2.90
C LYS A 454 -13.18 42.94 -3.41
N TYR A 455 -12.63 41.95 -4.13
CA TYR A 455 -11.29 42.02 -4.74
C TYR A 455 -11.33 42.44 -6.22
N VAL A 456 -12.53 42.62 -6.79
CA VAL A 456 -12.74 43.02 -8.19
C VAL A 456 -13.57 44.30 -8.34
N SER A 457 -14.37 44.69 -7.34
CA SER A 457 -15.20 45.90 -7.40
C SER A 457 -15.42 46.52 -6.03
N ASP A 458 -15.36 47.86 -5.98
CA ASP A 458 -15.75 48.69 -4.84
C ASP A 458 -17.25 49.08 -4.87
N GLU A 459 -18.00 48.67 -5.89
CA GLU A 459 -19.44 48.99 -6.05
C GLU A 459 -20.30 48.21 -5.03
N GLU A 460 -21.06 48.90 -4.19
CA GLU A 460 -22.08 48.25 -3.36
C GLU A 460 -23.36 48.00 -4.18
N PHE A 461 -23.56 46.74 -4.59
CA PHE A 461 -24.77 46.29 -5.27
C PHE A 461 -25.64 45.40 -4.36
N GLU A 462 -26.89 45.86 -4.14
CA GLU A 462 -27.99 45.09 -3.55
C GLU A 462 -29.18 45.07 -4.52
N GLY A 463 -29.35 43.95 -5.22
CA GLY A 463 -30.48 43.74 -6.12
C GLY A 463 -31.76 43.36 -5.38
N LYS A 464 -32.91 43.48 -6.06
CA LYS A 464 -34.25 43.13 -5.52
C LYS A 464 -34.38 41.70 -4.97
N SER A 465 -33.47 40.80 -5.32
CA SER A 465 -33.40 39.45 -4.75
C SER A 465 -31.96 39.03 -4.45
N VAL A 466 -31.83 38.04 -3.56
CA VAL A 466 -30.54 37.37 -3.28
C VAL A 466 -29.96 36.76 -4.56
N VAL A 467 -30.82 36.29 -5.47
CA VAL A 467 -30.44 35.71 -6.77
C VAL A 467 -29.80 36.76 -7.66
N SER A 468 -30.45 37.90 -7.89
CA SER A 468 -29.90 38.96 -8.73
C SER A 468 -28.61 39.53 -8.16
N THR A 469 -28.53 39.68 -6.83
CA THR A 469 -27.29 40.09 -6.14
C THR A 469 -26.16 39.07 -6.31
N THR A 470 -26.47 37.76 -6.27
CA THR A 470 -25.46 36.69 -6.44
C THR A 470 -25.00 36.57 -7.90
N VAL A 471 -25.94 36.65 -8.86
CA VAL A 471 -25.65 36.61 -10.30
C VAL A 471 -24.80 37.81 -10.71
N PHE A 472 -25.18 39.03 -10.31
CA PHE A 472 -24.41 40.25 -10.57
C PHE A 472 -22.96 40.13 -10.05
N LYS A 473 -22.79 39.72 -8.79
CA LYS A 473 -21.46 39.56 -8.17
C LYS A 473 -20.63 38.47 -8.84
N ALA A 474 -21.24 37.35 -9.25
CA ALA A 474 -20.56 36.30 -10.00
C ALA A 474 -20.13 36.75 -11.40
N LEU A 475 -20.98 37.48 -12.13
CA LEU A 475 -20.65 38.05 -13.44
C LEU A 475 -19.55 39.11 -13.34
N LYS A 476 -19.58 39.99 -12.33
CA LYS A 476 -18.51 40.95 -12.05
C LYS A 476 -17.15 40.29 -11.75
N ILE A 477 -17.15 39.13 -11.08
CA ILE A 477 -15.93 38.34 -10.88
C ILE A 477 -15.40 37.75 -12.19
N ILE A 478 -16.30 37.33 -13.10
CA ILE A 478 -15.92 36.81 -14.43
C ILE A 478 -15.40 37.93 -15.33
N GLU A 479 -16.12 39.06 -15.43
CA GLU A 479 -15.74 40.28 -16.15
C GLU A 479 -14.28 40.69 -15.84
N ALA A 480 -13.94 40.77 -14.56
CA ALA A 480 -12.61 41.17 -14.08
C ALA A 480 -11.46 40.19 -14.41
N VAL A 481 -11.76 39.01 -15.00
CA VAL A 481 -10.76 38.01 -15.43
C VAL A 481 -10.99 37.51 -16.86
N THR A 482 -11.88 38.13 -17.63
CA THR A 482 -12.15 37.76 -19.04
C THR A 482 -11.26 38.57 -19.97
N GLU A 483 -10.38 37.89 -20.72
CA GLU A 483 -9.49 38.52 -21.72
C GLU A 483 -10.13 38.66 -23.10
N ASP A 484 -11.16 37.85 -23.40
CA ASP A 484 -11.83 37.88 -24.71
C ASP A 484 -12.77 39.09 -24.83
N ALA A 485 -12.63 39.85 -25.92
CA ALA A 485 -13.33 41.12 -26.10
C ALA A 485 -14.81 40.98 -26.49
N GLU A 486 -15.25 39.82 -26.99
CA GLU A 486 -16.65 39.57 -27.32
C GLU A 486 -17.42 39.05 -26.10
N ASP A 487 -16.82 38.13 -25.34
CA ASP A 487 -17.36 37.69 -24.06
C ASP A 487 -17.34 38.83 -23.01
N LEU A 488 -16.31 39.69 -22.99
CA LEU A 488 -16.28 40.84 -22.07
C LEU A 488 -17.46 41.79 -22.33
N LYS A 489 -17.66 42.24 -23.58
CA LYS A 489 -18.79 43.13 -23.95
C LYS A 489 -20.15 42.50 -23.65
N ALA A 490 -20.28 41.18 -23.84
CA ALA A 490 -21.52 40.48 -23.53
C ALA A 490 -21.78 40.44 -22.02
N VAL A 491 -20.76 40.19 -21.21
CA VAL A 491 -20.86 40.22 -19.75
C VAL A 491 -21.15 41.63 -19.24
N GLU A 492 -20.49 42.66 -19.77
CA GLU A 492 -20.78 44.07 -19.50
C GLU A 492 -22.25 44.42 -19.80
N GLY A 493 -22.77 44.02 -20.97
CA GLY A 493 -24.16 44.25 -21.35
C GLY A 493 -25.17 43.60 -20.39
N ILE A 494 -24.96 42.32 -20.02
CA ILE A 494 -25.81 41.63 -19.04
C ILE A 494 -25.73 42.32 -17.66
N ILE A 495 -24.54 42.79 -17.26
CA ILE A 495 -24.34 43.52 -16.00
C ILE A 495 -25.10 44.85 -15.99
N GLU A 496 -25.09 45.61 -17.09
CA GLU A 496 -25.85 46.85 -17.22
C GLU A 496 -27.37 46.60 -17.23
N GLU A 497 -27.83 45.52 -17.85
CA GLU A 497 -29.23 45.12 -17.87
C GLU A 497 -29.74 44.74 -16.46
N ILE A 498 -28.95 43.93 -15.72
CA ILE A 498 -29.21 43.63 -14.30
C ILE A 498 -29.20 44.90 -13.45
N ARG A 499 -28.27 45.84 -13.71
CA ARG A 499 -28.19 47.11 -12.98
C ARG A 499 -29.45 47.96 -13.23
N SER A 500 -29.87 48.12 -14.48
CA SER A 500 -31.06 48.93 -14.84
C SER A 500 -32.38 48.35 -14.32
N THR A 501 -32.51 47.02 -14.22
CA THR A 501 -33.67 46.35 -13.63
C THR A 501 -33.73 46.43 -12.09
N THR A 502 -32.72 47.03 -11.45
CA THR A 502 -32.78 47.37 -10.01
C THR A 502 -33.83 48.45 -9.73
N ASP A 503 -34.13 49.34 -10.69
CA ASP A 503 -35.11 50.41 -10.53
C ASP A 503 -36.50 50.08 -11.11
N GLN A 504 -36.59 49.14 -12.07
CA GLN A 504 -37.84 48.81 -12.79
C GLN A 504 -38.38 47.41 -12.47
N GLU A 505 -39.67 47.15 -12.70
CA GLU A 505 -40.19 45.77 -12.61
C GLU A 505 -39.55 44.90 -13.70
N LEU A 506 -39.01 43.76 -13.28
CA LEU A 506 -38.28 42.84 -14.14
C LEU A 506 -39.31 42.05 -14.95
N THR A 507 -39.58 42.49 -16.18
CA THR A 507 -40.57 41.83 -17.04
C THR A 507 -40.07 40.45 -17.46
N SER A 508 -41.00 39.52 -17.68
CA SER A 508 -40.67 38.14 -18.04
C SER A 508 -39.83 38.05 -19.32
N GLY A 509 -40.04 38.96 -20.29
CA GLY A 509 -39.22 39.07 -21.50
C GLY A 509 -37.75 39.40 -21.19
N ILE A 510 -37.51 40.52 -20.48
CA ILE A 510 -36.16 40.97 -20.09
C ILE A 510 -35.43 39.89 -19.26
N PHE A 511 -36.16 39.18 -18.39
CA PHE A 511 -35.61 38.03 -17.67
C PHE A 511 -35.11 36.92 -18.62
N PHE A 512 -35.91 36.55 -19.61
CA PHE A 512 -35.58 35.48 -20.54
C PHE A 512 -34.49 35.90 -21.52
N ASP A 513 -34.44 37.14 -21.98
CA ASP A 513 -33.40 37.65 -22.87
C ASP A 513 -32.02 37.64 -22.17
N MET A 514 -31.93 38.11 -20.92
CA MET A 514 -30.73 37.93 -20.08
C MET A 514 -30.37 36.45 -19.91
N LEU A 515 -31.34 35.59 -19.59
CA LEU A 515 -31.11 34.17 -19.36
C LEU A 515 -30.59 33.47 -20.62
N PHE A 516 -31.17 33.71 -21.79
CA PHE A 516 -30.72 33.13 -23.05
C PHE A 516 -29.35 33.68 -23.47
N THR A 517 -29.07 34.96 -23.23
CA THR A 517 -27.74 35.56 -23.48
C THR A 517 -26.65 34.91 -22.61
N ILE A 518 -26.95 34.59 -21.34
CA ILE A 518 -26.07 33.82 -20.46
C ILE A 518 -25.94 32.36 -20.94
N LEU A 519 -27.04 31.68 -21.25
CA LEU A 519 -27.04 30.26 -21.63
C LEU A 519 -26.41 29.99 -23.01
N GLY A 520 -26.44 30.97 -23.91
CA GLY A 520 -25.80 30.90 -25.23
C GLY A 520 -24.27 30.86 -25.18
N ARG A 521 -23.65 31.26 -24.06
CA ARG A 521 -22.19 31.20 -23.88
C ARG A 521 -21.71 29.75 -23.81
N GLN A 522 -20.58 29.45 -24.46
CA GLN A 522 -20.07 28.07 -24.50
C GLN A 522 -19.60 27.58 -23.12
N SER A 523 -18.98 28.46 -22.32
CA SER A 523 -18.36 28.11 -21.03
C SER A 523 -19.36 27.61 -20.00
N LYS A 524 -18.92 26.61 -19.21
CA LYS A 524 -19.72 25.90 -18.21
C LYS A 524 -20.23 26.80 -17.10
N ILE A 525 -19.48 27.83 -16.69
CA ILE A 525 -19.87 28.67 -15.56
C ILE A 525 -21.09 29.54 -15.88
N PHE A 526 -21.19 30.10 -17.09
CA PHE A 526 -22.38 30.83 -17.53
C PHE A 526 -23.62 29.93 -17.52
N LYS A 527 -23.49 28.70 -18.02
CA LYS A 527 -24.57 27.70 -17.96
C LYS A 527 -25.03 27.43 -16.51
N LEU A 528 -24.10 27.31 -15.56
CA LEU A 528 -24.46 27.15 -14.13
C LEU A 528 -25.14 28.40 -13.54
N ILE A 529 -24.66 29.59 -13.87
CA ILE A 529 -25.26 30.87 -13.44
C ILE A 529 -26.69 31.01 -14.01
N GLY A 530 -26.87 30.70 -15.30
CA GLY A 530 -28.18 30.68 -15.95
C GLY A 530 -29.13 29.66 -15.33
N PHE A 531 -28.67 28.42 -15.09
CA PHE A 531 -29.49 27.41 -14.41
C PHE A 531 -29.84 27.80 -12.96
N TYR A 532 -28.93 28.47 -12.23
CA TYR A 532 -29.21 28.99 -10.89
C TYR A 532 -30.28 30.10 -10.93
N MET A 533 -30.12 31.08 -11.84
CA MET A 533 -31.07 32.17 -12.08
C MET A 533 -32.46 31.63 -12.46
N PHE A 534 -32.52 30.68 -13.40
CA PHE A 534 -33.75 30.00 -13.82
C PHE A 534 -34.40 29.21 -12.69
N THR A 535 -33.62 28.38 -11.96
CA THR A 535 -34.11 27.54 -10.86
C THR A 535 -34.78 28.38 -9.76
N ALA A 536 -34.24 29.55 -9.47
CA ALA A 536 -34.77 30.40 -8.41
C ALA A 536 -35.97 31.25 -8.88
N ALA A 537 -36.01 31.65 -10.16
CA ALA A 537 -37.12 32.38 -10.74
C ALA A 537 -38.35 31.48 -11.03
N SER A 538 -38.12 30.23 -11.45
CA SER A 538 -39.18 29.32 -11.91
C SER A 538 -40.22 28.93 -10.86
N VAL A 539 -39.93 29.15 -9.57
CA VAL A 539 -40.88 28.99 -8.46
C VAL A 539 -42.04 30.00 -8.55
N GLY A 540 -41.83 31.15 -9.21
CA GLY A 540 -42.83 32.20 -9.40
C GLY A 540 -43.48 32.26 -10.79
N PHE A 541 -43.15 31.34 -11.71
CA PHE A 541 -43.66 31.39 -13.09
C PHE A 541 -45.14 31.00 -13.19
N GLY A 542 -45.90 31.82 -13.90
CA GLY A 542 -47.26 31.53 -14.33
C GLY A 542 -47.29 30.84 -15.70
N ILE A 543 -48.50 30.68 -16.25
CA ILE A 543 -48.70 30.05 -17.56
C ILE A 543 -48.06 30.89 -18.67
N ASP A 544 -48.12 32.22 -18.56
CA ASP A 544 -47.65 33.15 -19.58
C ASP A 544 -46.12 33.11 -19.71
N GLU A 545 -45.37 32.97 -18.60
CA GLU A 545 -43.91 32.75 -18.61
C GLU A 545 -43.52 31.45 -19.30
N PHE A 546 -44.21 30.35 -19.00
CA PHE A 546 -43.95 29.06 -19.63
C PHE A 546 -44.35 29.07 -21.12
N GLN A 547 -45.43 29.76 -21.48
CA GLN A 547 -45.83 29.93 -22.88
C GLN A 547 -44.78 30.75 -23.65
N PHE A 548 -44.32 31.89 -23.13
CA PHE A 548 -43.26 32.68 -23.75
C PHE A 548 -41.97 31.86 -23.93
N MET A 549 -41.57 31.09 -22.92
CA MET A 549 -40.40 30.22 -23.00
C MET A 549 -40.56 29.13 -24.07
N ILE A 550 -41.73 28.49 -24.16
CA ILE A 550 -42.03 27.49 -25.21
C ILE A 550 -42.02 28.15 -26.59
N GLU A 551 -42.69 29.29 -26.76
CA GLU A 551 -42.73 30.04 -28.02
C GLU A 551 -41.32 30.47 -28.48
N THR A 552 -40.45 30.88 -27.56
CA THR A 552 -39.08 31.28 -27.88
C THR A 552 -38.18 30.09 -28.22
N VAL A 553 -38.34 28.94 -27.53
CA VAL A 553 -37.55 27.71 -27.81
C VAL A 553 -38.08 26.91 -29.01
N THR A 554 -39.35 27.10 -29.40
CA THR A 554 -39.96 26.40 -30.56
C THR A 554 -39.95 27.18 -31.87
N LYS A 555 -39.61 28.48 -31.85
CA LYS A 555 -39.21 29.21 -33.07
C LYS A 555 -37.94 28.56 -33.63
N SER A 556 -37.95 28.20 -34.92
CA SER A 556 -36.74 27.68 -35.57
C SER A 556 -35.65 28.76 -35.62
N ASN A 557 -34.38 28.35 -35.67
CA ASN A 557 -33.24 29.28 -35.75
C ASN A 557 -33.37 30.30 -36.90
N GLU A 558 -34.02 29.94 -38.01
CA GLU A 558 -34.31 30.85 -39.14
C GLU A 558 -35.19 32.06 -38.77
N ALA A 559 -36.04 31.94 -37.75
CA ALA A 559 -36.96 33.00 -37.32
C ALA A 559 -36.33 33.96 -36.29
N LEU A 560 -35.19 33.60 -35.70
CA LEU A 560 -34.44 34.43 -34.74
C LEU A 560 -33.28 35.20 -35.40
N LEU A 561 -32.78 34.73 -36.54
CA LEU A 561 -31.71 35.39 -37.31
C LEU A 561 -32.21 36.45 -38.30
N LYS A 562 -33.52 36.48 -38.60
CA LYS A 562 -34.13 37.53 -39.44
C LYS A 562 -34.62 38.68 -38.59
N GLY A 563 -33.68 39.54 -38.19
CA GLY A 563 -34.00 40.94 -37.92
C GLY A 563 -34.43 41.63 -39.23
N ASP A 564 -35.30 42.65 -39.12
CA ASP A 564 -35.73 43.46 -40.26
C ASP A 564 -34.56 44.29 -40.81
N ASP A 565 -33.79 43.75 -41.75
CA ASP A 565 -33.00 44.50 -42.73
C ASP A 565 -32.91 43.71 -44.04
N GLU A 566 -33.52 44.24 -45.10
CA GLU A 566 -33.33 43.76 -46.47
C GLU A 566 -31.97 44.25 -46.99
N GLU A 567 -30.96 43.37 -47.12
CA GLU A 567 -30.08 43.31 -48.31
C GLU A 567 -28.97 42.23 -48.24
N ASN A 568 -28.94 41.42 -49.29
CA ASN A 568 -27.84 40.56 -49.81
C ASN A 568 -27.41 39.27 -49.08
N GLU A 569 -27.25 38.26 -49.93
CA GLU A 569 -26.86 36.87 -49.67
C GLU A 569 -25.33 36.73 -49.56
N GLU A 570 -24.86 35.81 -48.71
CA GLU A 570 -23.88 34.79 -49.10
C GLU A 570 -23.97 33.62 -48.10
N GLU A 571 -24.22 32.41 -48.61
CA GLU A 571 -24.45 31.20 -47.80
C GLU A 571 -23.10 30.58 -47.38
N ASP A 572 -22.89 30.34 -46.09
CA ASP A 572 -21.81 29.45 -45.60
C ASP A 572 -22.42 28.22 -44.90
N ASP A 573 -22.39 27.09 -45.61
CA ASP A 573 -23.22 25.89 -45.38
C ASP A 573 -22.51 24.84 -44.51
N GLU A 574 -22.11 25.22 -43.28
CA GLU A 574 -21.34 24.35 -42.36
C GLU A 574 -22.10 23.90 -41.09
N PHE A 575 -23.28 23.29 -41.24
CA PHE A 575 -23.78 22.37 -40.20
C PHE A 575 -24.69 21.24 -40.72
N LYS A 576 -24.11 20.23 -41.37
CA LYS A 576 -24.79 18.95 -41.64
C LYS A 576 -24.50 17.94 -40.52
N PRO A 577 -25.52 17.35 -39.86
CA PRO A 577 -25.29 16.39 -38.78
C PRO A 577 -24.68 15.09 -39.32
N ILE A 578 -23.59 14.64 -38.69
CA ILE A 578 -22.81 13.46 -39.08
C ILE A 578 -23.72 12.24 -39.25
N THR A 579 -23.64 11.63 -40.43
CA THR A 579 -24.45 10.48 -40.81
C THR A 579 -23.98 9.20 -40.09
N LYS A 580 -24.86 8.19 -40.07
CA LYS A 580 -24.57 6.91 -39.44
C LYS A 580 -23.40 6.17 -40.10
N GLU A 581 -23.20 6.40 -41.40
CA GLU A 581 -22.18 5.80 -42.25
C GLU A 581 -20.79 6.41 -41.98
N GLU A 582 -20.70 7.73 -41.83
CA GLU A 582 -19.45 8.41 -41.43
C GLU A 582 -18.96 7.96 -40.04
N ARG A 583 -19.90 7.67 -39.13
CA ARG A 583 -19.59 7.16 -37.79
C ARG A 583 -19.08 5.71 -37.79
N GLU A 584 -19.38 4.93 -38.82
CA GLU A 584 -18.83 3.59 -39.03
C GLU A 584 -17.48 3.64 -39.78
N ALA A 585 -17.28 4.58 -40.70
CA ALA A 585 -16.00 4.85 -41.34
C ALA A 585 -14.90 5.24 -40.32
N LEU A 586 -15.22 6.14 -39.38
CA LEU A 586 -14.33 6.52 -38.27
C LEU A 586 -13.95 5.35 -37.35
N LYS A 587 -14.82 4.34 -37.22
CA LYS A 587 -14.53 3.11 -36.48
C LYS A 587 -13.57 2.17 -37.21
N LYS A 588 -13.58 2.18 -38.56
CA LYS A 588 -12.65 1.39 -39.38
C LYS A 588 -11.24 1.98 -39.36
N MET A 589 -11.10 3.30 -39.46
CA MET A 589 -9.78 3.96 -39.44
C MET A 589 -9.00 3.77 -38.13
N GLN A 590 -9.66 3.49 -37.01
CA GLN A 590 -8.97 3.17 -35.74
C GLN A 590 -8.47 1.72 -35.64
N ALA A 591 -8.79 0.85 -36.61
CA ALA A 591 -8.37 -0.56 -36.61
C ALA A 591 -7.16 -0.86 -37.53
N GLU A 592 -6.74 0.11 -38.37
CA GLU A 592 -5.73 -0.12 -39.43
C GLU A 592 -4.36 0.58 -39.17
N VAL A 593 -4.14 1.17 -37.99
CA VAL A 593 -2.87 1.88 -37.64
C VAL A 593 -2.04 1.06 -36.62
N GLY A 594 -1.98 -0.26 -36.80
CA GLY A 594 -1.33 -1.16 -35.85
C GLY A 594 -0.81 -2.46 -36.48
N GLY A 595 0.17 -2.37 -37.38
CA GLY A 595 0.88 -3.52 -37.93
C GLY A 595 2.08 -3.16 -38.80
N GLU A 596 3.07 -4.07 -38.81
CA GLU A 596 4.21 -4.17 -39.76
C GLU A 596 5.29 -3.06 -39.64
N GLU A 597 6.61 -3.30 -39.76
CA GLU A 597 7.48 -4.49 -39.93
C GLU A 597 8.93 -4.08 -39.53
N ALA A 598 9.99 -4.89 -39.37
CA ALA A 598 10.25 -6.34 -39.41
C ALA A 598 11.62 -6.67 -38.72
N GLU A 599 12.07 -7.93 -38.86
CA GLU A 599 13.46 -8.44 -38.96
C GLU A 599 14.22 -9.08 -37.77
N GLU A 600 15.07 -10.03 -38.19
CA GLU A 600 15.55 -11.22 -37.47
C GLU A 600 17.02 -11.08 -37.01
N SER A 601 17.42 -11.90 -36.03
CA SER A 601 18.81 -12.41 -35.95
C SER A 601 18.85 -13.69 -35.11
N GLU A 602 19.37 -14.77 -35.69
CA GLU A 602 19.75 -15.99 -34.97
C GLU A 602 21.03 -15.75 -34.12
N GLY A 603 21.31 -16.62 -33.13
CA GLY A 603 22.68 -16.75 -32.60
C GLY A 603 22.89 -17.14 -31.12
N GLU A 604 23.05 -18.45 -30.90
CA GLU A 604 23.88 -19.10 -29.86
C GLU A 604 23.47 -19.18 -28.37
N GLU A 605 24.05 -20.22 -27.74
CA GLU A 605 23.63 -20.87 -26.48
C GLU A 605 24.20 -20.20 -25.21
N GLY A 606 23.50 -20.36 -24.08
CA GLY A 606 23.93 -19.86 -22.76
C GLY A 606 23.24 -20.59 -21.61
N ASP A 607 23.78 -21.74 -21.23
CA ASP A 607 23.30 -22.61 -20.13
C ASP A 607 23.57 -21.99 -18.75
N SER A 608 22.54 -21.88 -17.89
CA SER A 608 22.71 -21.71 -16.45
C SER A 608 21.46 -22.14 -15.66
N GLU A 609 21.61 -23.23 -14.89
CA GLU A 609 20.65 -23.71 -13.90
C GLU A 609 20.49 -22.70 -12.73
N ASP A 610 19.25 -22.39 -12.33
CA ASP A 610 18.76 -22.58 -10.95
C ASP A 610 17.26 -22.26 -10.85
N ASP A 611 16.44 -23.29 -10.57
CA ASP A 611 15.04 -23.17 -10.12
C ASP A 611 15.01 -22.62 -8.69
N GLU A 612 14.12 -21.66 -8.37
CA GLU A 612 13.20 -21.69 -7.20
C GLU A 612 12.14 -20.56 -7.42
N GLU A 613 11.09 -20.83 -8.19
CA GLU A 613 9.86 -20.02 -8.16
C GLU A 613 8.77 -20.73 -7.35
N ASP A 614 8.14 -19.99 -6.43
CA ASP A 614 7.00 -20.44 -5.64
C ASP A 614 5.79 -20.69 -6.55
N VAL A 615 5.26 -21.91 -6.53
CA VAL A 615 4.00 -22.24 -7.23
C VAL A 615 2.83 -21.80 -6.36
N ASP A 616 2.36 -20.57 -6.58
CA ASP A 616 1.00 -20.18 -6.19
C ASP A 616 0.00 -21.10 -6.92
N MET A 617 -0.66 -21.99 -6.19
CA MET A 617 -1.79 -22.76 -6.71
C MET A 617 -3.00 -21.84 -6.86
N ASP A 618 -3.27 -21.40 -8.08
CA ASP A 618 -4.57 -20.82 -8.45
C ASP A 618 -5.64 -21.94 -8.37
N GLU A 619 -6.75 -21.69 -7.68
CA GLU A 619 -7.88 -22.62 -7.62
C GLU A 619 -8.64 -22.62 -8.96
N SER A 620 -8.21 -23.47 -9.90
CA SER A 620 -8.96 -23.73 -11.13
C SER A 620 -9.99 -24.83 -10.91
N GLU A 621 -11.25 -24.53 -11.25
CA GLU A 621 -12.43 -25.39 -11.09
C GLU A 621 -12.34 -26.71 -11.90
N ASP A 622 -12.63 -27.83 -11.22
CA ASP A 622 -13.07 -29.15 -11.72
C ASP A 622 -12.61 -29.66 -13.12
N GLU A 623 -11.55 -30.48 -13.14
CA GLU A 623 -11.50 -31.68 -14.02
C GLU A 623 -11.16 -32.93 -13.17
N ASP A 624 -11.96 -33.99 -13.30
CA ASP A 624 -11.78 -35.27 -12.58
C ASP A 624 -10.54 -36.03 -13.08
N GLU A 625 -9.35 -35.75 -12.54
CA GLU A 625 -8.17 -36.61 -12.75
C GLU A 625 -8.35 -37.96 -12.03
N GLU A 626 -8.34 -39.08 -12.76
CA GLU A 626 -8.33 -40.42 -12.19
C GLU A 626 -7.04 -40.65 -11.37
N ILE A 627 -7.19 -40.57 -10.04
CA ILE A 627 -6.10 -40.76 -9.06
C ILE A 627 -5.46 -42.15 -9.23
N ASP A 628 -4.14 -42.18 -9.46
CA ASP A 628 -3.33 -43.41 -9.59
C ASP A 628 -3.61 -44.44 -8.48
N GLU A 629 -3.97 -45.66 -8.87
CA GLU A 629 -4.17 -46.78 -7.92
C GLU A 629 -2.91 -47.09 -7.11
N GLY A 630 -1.71 -46.88 -7.67
CA GLY A 630 -0.44 -47.05 -6.96
C GLY A 630 -0.30 -46.10 -5.76
N TYR A 631 -0.65 -44.83 -5.96
CA TYR A 631 -0.71 -43.80 -4.92
C TYR A 631 -1.84 -44.05 -3.92
N LYS A 632 -3.03 -44.44 -4.38
CA LYS A 632 -4.17 -44.82 -3.52
C LYS A 632 -3.81 -45.98 -2.58
N ASN A 633 -3.13 -47.00 -3.09
CA ASN A 633 -2.63 -48.12 -2.29
C ASN A 633 -1.56 -47.68 -1.28
N ALA A 634 -0.63 -46.77 -1.65
CA ALA A 634 0.38 -46.24 -0.74
C ALA A 634 -0.24 -45.39 0.40
N ILE A 635 -1.33 -44.66 0.12
CA ILE A 635 -2.10 -43.94 1.15
C ILE A 635 -2.85 -44.93 2.05
N MET A 636 -3.50 -45.96 1.50
CA MET A 636 -4.17 -46.99 2.30
C MET A 636 -3.18 -47.76 3.20
N GLU A 637 -1.97 -48.06 2.71
CA GLU A 637 -0.90 -48.67 3.51
C GLU A 637 -0.40 -47.74 4.63
N ALA A 638 -0.27 -46.43 4.36
CA ALA A 638 0.12 -45.43 5.36
C ALA A 638 -0.95 -45.16 6.43
N LEU A 639 -2.23 -45.32 6.08
CA LEU A 639 -3.38 -45.20 7.00
C LEU A 639 -3.62 -46.48 7.82
N GLY A 640 -3.26 -47.65 7.30
CA GLY A 640 -3.40 -48.93 7.99
C GLY A 640 -4.84 -49.23 8.40
N ASP A 641 -5.07 -49.55 9.67
CA ASP A 641 -6.41 -49.85 10.21
C ASP A 641 -7.39 -48.65 10.06
N ALA A 642 -6.89 -47.41 9.94
CA ALA A 642 -7.71 -46.23 9.69
C ALA A 642 -8.38 -46.23 8.30
N ALA A 643 -7.88 -47.03 7.35
CA ALA A 643 -8.43 -47.12 6.00
C ALA A 643 -9.67 -48.05 5.89
N GLN A 644 -10.01 -48.80 6.95
CA GLN A 644 -11.06 -49.83 6.92
C GLN A 644 -12.32 -49.47 7.74
N VAL A 645 -12.41 -48.25 8.26
CA VAL A 645 -13.50 -47.81 9.14
C VAL A 645 -14.74 -47.42 8.32
N ASN A 646 -15.86 -48.11 8.54
CA ASN A 646 -17.16 -47.69 8.01
C ASN A 646 -17.76 -46.60 8.93
N SER A 647 -18.59 -45.71 8.37
CA SER A 647 -19.11 -44.49 9.02
C SER A 647 -20.00 -44.67 10.27
N ASP A 648 -20.25 -45.91 10.69
CA ASP A 648 -21.28 -46.26 11.68
C ASP A 648 -20.71 -46.91 12.97
N ASP A 649 -19.40 -47.14 13.04
CA ASP A 649 -18.71 -47.59 14.26
C ASP A 649 -18.19 -46.39 15.09
N GLU A 650 -18.25 -46.51 16.43
CA GLU A 650 -17.89 -45.43 17.38
C GLU A 650 -16.48 -44.86 17.12
N ASP A 651 -16.35 -43.53 17.19
CA ASP A 651 -15.14 -42.76 16.87
C ASP A 651 -13.84 -43.46 17.30
N ILE A 652 -13.08 -43.98 16.33
CA ILE A 652 -11.76 -44.57 16.60
C ILE A 652 -10.79 -43.43 16.92
N VAL A 653 -10.74 -43.06 18.20
CA VAL A 653 -9.78 -42.10 18.75
C VAL A 653 -8.40 -42.74 18.70
N PHE A 654 -7.68 -42.53 17.59
CA PHE A 654 -6.27 -42.81 17.50
C PHE A 654 -5.54 -42.05 18.61
N ASP A 655 -4.67 -42.75 19.34
CA ASP A 655 -3.76 -42.02 20.20
C ASP A 655 -2.75 -41.24 19.37
N ASP A 656 -2.30 -40.13 19.93
CA ASP A 656 -1.44 -39.21 19.20
C ASP A 656 -0.10 -39.82 18.76
N GLU A 657 0.37 -40.89 19.39
CA GLU A 657 1.61 -41.55 19.01
C GLU A 657 1.40 -42.44 17.77
N ALA A 658 0.21 -43.04 17.63
CA ALA A 658 -0.25 -43.60 16.37
C ALA A 658 -0.45 -42.48 15.33
N MET A 659 -1.04 -41.34 15.69
CA MET A 659 -1.24 -40.21 14.76
C MET A 659 0.06 -39.62 14.24
N PHE A 660 1.08 -39.40 15.09
CA PHE A 660 2.41 -38.97 14.63
C PHE A 660 3.09 -39.98 13.69
N LYS A 661 2.83 -41.28 13.86
CA LYS A 661 3.33 -42.34 12.96
C LYS A 661 2.58 -42.34 11.63
N ILE A 662 1.25 -42.15 11.65
CA ILE A 662 0.41 -42.01 10.44
C ILE A 662 0.81 -40.74 9.67
N ASP A 663 0.95 -39.59 10.32
CA ASP A 663 1.42 -38.34 9.70
C ASP A 663 2.81 -38.52 9.05
N GLY A 664 3.73 -39.22 9.73
CA GLY A 664 5.05 -39.55 9.21
C GLY A 664 5.01 -40.48 7.99
N ALA A 665 4.17 -41.52 8.01
CA ALA A 665 3.97 -42.44 6.90
C ALA A 665 3.32 -41.75 5.69
N LEU A 666 2.29 -40.94 5.92
CA LEU A 666 1.62 -40.13 4.89
C LEU A 666 2.59 -39.14 4.25
N ALA A 667 3.39 -38.40 5.05
CA ALA A 667 4.40 -37.48 4.51
C ALA A 667 5.43 -38.18 3.62
N GLN A 668 5.81 -39.43 3.95
CA GLN A 668 6.67 -40.25 3.08
C GLN A 668 5.96 -40.70 1.80
N ALA A 669 4.68 -41.09 1.86
CA ALA A 669 3.87 -41.45 0.71
C ALA A 669 3.70 -40.27 -0.28
N PHE A 670 3.30 -39.09 0.22
CA PHE A 670 3.20 -37.86 -0.58
C PHE A 670 4.55 -37.50 -1.22
N LYS A 671 5.64 -37.51 -0.45
CA LYS A 671 6.99 -37.17 -0.95
C LYS A 671 7.47 -38.14 -2.05
N LYS A 672 7.06 -39.40 -1.99
CA LYS A 672 7.36 -40.42 -3.02
C LYS A 672 6.58 -40.19 -4.31
N HIS A 673 5.31 -39.76 -4.22
CA HIS A 673 4.46 -39.43 -5.36
C HIS A 673 4.92 -38.15 -6.08
N PHE A 674 4.95 -37.01 -5.38
CA PHE A 674 5.38 -35.73 -5.97
C PHE A 674 6.85 -35.74 -6.43
N GLY A 675 7.72 -36.49 -5.74
CA GLY A 675 9.11 -36.69 -6.15
C GLY A 675 9.29 -37.58 -7.40
N ALA A 676 8.29 -38.38 -7.76
CA ALA A 676 8.27 -39.13 -9.03
C ALA A 676 7.78 -38.23 -10.17
N ASN A 677 6.68 -37.49 -9.98
CA ASN A 677 6.16 -36.58 -10.99
C ASN A 677 7.15 -35.47 -11.37
N LYS A 678 7.91 -34.88 -10.42
CA LYS A 678 8.97 -33.91 -10.76
C LYS A 678 10.08 -34.51 -11.63
N LYS A 679 10.37 -35.81 -11.54
CA LYS A 679 11.32 -36.50 -12.43
C LYS A 679 10.74 -36.84 -13.80
N GLN A 680 9.43 -37.06 -13.87
CA GLN A 680 8.72 -37.34 -15.12
C GLN A 680 8.53 -36.05 -15.93
N LEU A 681 8.13 -34.95 -15.28
CA LEU A 681 8.06 -33.61 -15.85
C LEU A 681 9.44 -33.16 -16.39
N ASN A 682 10.52 -33.34 -15.62
CA ASN A 682 11.88 -33.05 -16.10
C ASN A 682 12.37 -33.97 -17.23
N LYS A 683 11.74 -35.13 -17.42
CA LYS A 683 12.03 -36.04 -18.55
C LYS A 683 11.24 -35.65 -19.80
N GLU A 684 10.01 -35.17 -19.63
CA GLU A 684 9.15 -34.67 -20.70
C GLU A 684 9.66 -33.32 -21.23
N LEU A 685 10.04 -32.37 -20.35
CA LEU A 685 10.72 -31.12 -20.73
C LEU A 685 12.00 -31.38 -21.55
N ARG A 686 12.80 -32.40 -21.18
CA ARG A 686 13.97 -32.83 -21.95
C ARG A 686 13.62 -33.47 -23.30
N SER A 687 12.40 -33.99 -23.48
CA SER A 687 11.93 -34.48 -24.78
C SER A 687 11.38 -33.36 -25.68
N TYR A 688 10.73 -32.34 -25.11
CA TYR A 688 10.31 -31.15 -25.85
C TYR A 688 11.52 -30.36 -26.38
N GLY A 689 12.58 -30.22 -25.58
CA GLY A 689 13.86 -29.62 -26.02
C GLY A 689 14.63 -30.42 -27.09
N ALA A 690 14.20 -31.66 -27.40
CA ALA A 690 14.77 -32.45 -28.50
C ALA A 690 13.97 -32.33 -29.81
N THR A 691 12.79 -31.68 -29.79
CA THR A 691 11.94 -31.46 -30.97
C THR A 691 12.17 -30.09 -31.62
N PHE A 692 12.94 -29.20 -30.96
CA PHE A 692 13.44 -27.93 -31.48
C PHE A 692 14.99 -27.93 -31.51
N LYS A 693 15.56 -28.81 -32.34
CA LYS A 693 16.95 -28.79 -32.80
C LYS A 693 17.03 -29.12 -34.29
#